data_AF-A0A212R076-F1
#
_entry.id   AF-A0A212R076-F1
#
_cell.length_a   1.000
_cell.length_b   1.000
_cell.length_c   1.000
_cell.angle_alpha   90.00
_cell.angle_beta   90.00
_cell.angle_gamma   90.00
#
_symmetry.space_group_name_H-M   'P 1'
#
loop_
_entity.id
_entity.type
_entity.pdbx_description
1 polymer ?
#
loop_
_entity_poly.entity_id
_entity_poly.type
_entity_poly.pdbx_seq_one_letter_code
_entity_poly.pdbx_strand_id
1 'polypeptide(L)'
;MAGRSLPVYLYGIHDPGPWRERFRAAGVTGWVIFEETIGADPEDPSGRGSIYREWADAGFGVIVVLNHGRYPNGTLPSSDRYEAFARRCARFVAASPGAHIWIIGNEPNHPQQQPGARLDPRGAVCEAAEWITPERYARCFRLCREWIRNQPGHEEDWVIPAAVAPFTAVLRYPGNPTGDWIVYFHDLIAALGEDLDGIALHVAGQSADPQALAMDLRCPPPYEARRWGFRAYQDFIEAIPPHLRHLPLFITEASMGDQGGRPIPWPDADTGWISEAYTEIHRWNADPAHPPIRCMALYRWQRVDPWFMEGKTGLLRDLDRALTARLRWDVGLQRYPRVTLRMEMPLRDRPEGEPIGRALPTGQAAFAVERTADGRWVALLLPDRGRKGWVPREALTFRGDPQEIPVRRDGPVRLTLRRATALRLAPSPTAPALAELPAGSRGVAELTTSDRRWWRVRWEGGAGWVHALDVALEGDPGRVPTAPCPWADADLQRLNLSLEWIEPLLPRRKPSPWPRRPLEGVRYLILHPLEIPGDLPPQALAEFLIEHKGRLGFPFHFYLTADGRVFWTLPLEAMTDHAGGCGRISVGLAIAGWREGQPLAPTPLDRVARLCAWLMIRFRLGPAQIRTIDELFPSAGAVPFSGAAVREAAQRILKEAGWPIPGLPEPGWRDLPSRAPFPPRPLWRIRELILHHTGTDPAVPAEQIVAFQTERLGLPGPTYHFLVAGDGTLYRIHPLTAAVSHAGADPTRSVSIGLIGDFRRQPPREGQLTATAELIAFLLEHLGLGIEAVKGHEELDGTPCPGGWRTGIAWRGLLWAQVQAIRRRHGLAV
;
A
#
# COMPACT_ATOMS: atom_id res chain seq x y z
N MET A 1 4.92 -31.90 12.33
CA MET A 1 6.26 -31.64 12.94
C MET A 1 6.42 -32.03 14.43
N ALA A 2 5.46 -32.67 15.10
CA ALA A 2 5.61 -33.01 16.53
C ALA A 2 6.73 -34.04 16.75
N GLY A 3 7.92 -33.58 17.18
CA GLY A 3 8.97 -34.42 17.77
C GLY A 3 10.35 -34.43 17.11
N ARG A 4 10.60 -33.77 15.96
CA ARG A 4 11.95 -33.73 15.34
C ARG A 4 12.57 -32.35 15.41
N SER A 5 13.73 -32.22 16.06
CA SER A 5 14.50 -30.99 16.10
C SER A 5 15.21 -30.76 14.77
N LEU A 6 15.14 -29.52 14.25
CA LEU A 6 15.92 -29.11 13.09
C LEU A 6 17.44 -29.27 13.36
N PRO A 7 18.26 -29.49 12.31
CA PRO A 7 19.71 -29.55 12.47
C PRO A 7 20.27 -28.31 13.16
N VAL A 8 21.26 -28.52 14.01
CA VAL A 8 21.91 -27.43 14.76
C VAL A 8 23.22 -26.95 14.14
N TYR A 9 23.79 -27.75 13.25
CA TYR A 9 25.00 -27.44 12.52
C TYR A 9 24.69 -26.71 11.22
N LEU A 10 25.61 -25.85 10.77
CA LEU A 10 25.45 -24.99 9.59
C LEU A 10 25.47 -25.75 8.26
N TYR A 11 26.03 -26.96 8.26
CA TYR A 11 26.45 -27.67 7.07
C TYR A 11 25.29 -28.09 6.18
N GLY A 12 25.39 -27.84 4.88
CA GLY A 12 24.42 -28.29 3.89
C GLY A 12 25.04 -28.50 2.53
N ILE A 13 24.40 -29.31 1.69
CA ILE A 13 24.81 -29.57 0.31
C ILE A 13 23.56 -29.60 -0.58
N HIS A 14 23.68 -28.99 -1.77
CA HIS A 14 22.66 -29.06 -2.80
C HIS A 14 22.74 -30.41 -3.54
N ASP A 15 21.59 -31.03 -3.76
CA ASP A 15 21.37 -32.38 -4.28
C ASP A 15 21.70 -33.53 -3.30
N PRO A 16 20.94 -34.63 -3.32
CA PRO A 16 21.27 -35.83 -2.55
C PRO A 16 22.53 -36.51 -3.10
N GLY A 17 23.30 -37.14 -2.21
CA GLY A 17 24.48 -37.91 -2.62
C GLY A 17 25.13 -38.68 -1.46
N PRO A 18 26.17 -39.49 -1.77
CA PRO A 18 26.90 -40.28 -0.77
C PRO A 18 27.71 -39.41 0.22
N TRP A 19 27.78 -38.09 0.00
CA TRP A 19 28.34 -37.14 0.95
C TRP A 19 27.70 -37.23 2.35
N ARG A 20 26.47 -37.77 2.46
CA ARG A 20 25.81 -38.07 3.74
C ARG A 20 26.71 -38.88 4.68
N GLU A 21 27.44 -39.86 4.15
CA GLU A 21 28.27 -40.73 4.97
C GLU A 21 29.47 -39.99 5.59
N ARG A 22 29.91 -38.88 4.98
CA ARG A 22 30.95 -38.01 5.55
C ARG A 22 30.45 -37.26 6.79
N PHE A 23 29.21 -36.77 6.75
CA PHE A 23 28.56 -36.12 7.88
C PHE A 23 28.37 -37.12 9.03
N ARG A 24 27.89 -38.33 8.70
CA ARG A 24 27.77 -39.44 9.67
C ARG A 24 29.13 -39.77 10.30
N ALA A 25 30.20 -39.86 9.50
CA ALA A 25 31.55 -40.14 10.00
C ALA A 25 32.07 -39.06 10.96
N ALA A 26 31.73 -37.78 10.73
CA ALA A 26 32.06 -36.68 11.63
C ALA A 26 31.16 -36.59 12.89
N GLY A 27 30.12 -37.44 12.97
CA GLY A 27 29.14 -37.45 14.06
C GLY A 27 28.24 -36.21 14.07
N VAL A 28 27.95 -35.65 12.90
CA VAL A 28 27.07 -34.48 12.73
C VAL A 28 25.96 -34.78 11.72
N THR A 29 24.89 -34.00 11.79
CA THR A 29 23.88 -33.91 10.72
C THR A 29 23.91 -32.51 10.11
N GLY A 30 23.11 -32.28 9.08
CA GLY A 30 23.03 -30.98 8.43
C GLY A 30 21.81 -30.88 7.54
N TRP A 31 21.94 -30.15 6.45
CA TRP A 31 20.85 -29.81 5.53
C TRP A 31 21.07 -30.42 4.14
N VAL A 32 19.99 -30.82 3.49
CA VAL A 32 19.98 -31.21 2.08
C VAL A 32 18.96 -30.36 1.34
N ILE A 33 19.37 -29.82 0.19
CA ILE A 33 18.51 -29.02 -0.68
C ILE A 33 18.13 -29.85 -1.90
N PHE A 34 16.83 -29.92 -2.18
CA PHE A 34 16.28 -30.51 -3.40
C PHE A 34 15.71 -29.40 -4.28
N GLU A 35 16.01 -29.43 -5.58
CA GLU A 35 15.38 -28.55 -6.57
C GLU A 35 14.48 -29.38 -7.48
N GLU A 36 13.17 -29.13 -7.41
CA GLU A 36 12.17 -29.87 -8.19
C GLU A 36 11.53 -28.97 -9.23
N THR A 37 11.28 -29.52 -10.41
CA THR A 37 10.49 -28.88 -11.47
C THR A 37 9.17 -29.64 -11.59
N ILE A 38 8.09 -29.03 -11.13
CA ILE A 38 6.82 -29.74 -10.89
C ILE A 38 5.70 -29.38 -11.89
N GLY A 39 5.94 -28.42 -12.79
CA GLY A 39 4.93 -27.92 -13.72
C GLY A 39 3.79 -27.19 -13.01
N ALA A 40 2.65 -27.02 -13.69
CA ALA A 40 1.44 -26.38 -13.16
C ALA A 40 0.16 -27.15 -13.50
N ASP A 41 0.27 -28.47 -13.69
CA ASP A 41 -0.90 -29.35 -13.85
C ASP A 41 -1.47 -29.67 -12.45
N PRO A 42 -2.64 -29.15 -12.05
CA PRO A 42 -3.18 -29.38 -10.72
C PRO A 42 -3.62 -30.83 -10.47
N GLU A 43 -3.67 -31.69 -11.50
CA GLU A 43 -4.07 -33.09 -11.36
C GLU A 43 -2.90 -34.08 -11.31
N ASP A 44 -1.66 -33.62 -11.52
CA ASP A 44 -0.45 -34.45 -11.42
C ASP A 44 -0.28 -35.00 -9.98
N PRO A 45 -0.32 -36.35 -9.80
CA PRO A 45 -0.21 -36.97 -8.49
C PRO A 45 1.24 -37.20 -8.04
N SER A 46 2.24 -36.85 -8.85
CA SER A 46 3.64 -37.17 -8.54
C SER A 46 4.18 -36.37 -7.35
N GLY A 47 5.05 -37.03 -6.59
CA GLY A 47 5.76 -36.52 -5.42
C GLY A 47 7.06 -37.31 -5.19
N ARG A 48 7.81 -36.95 -4.15
CA ARG A 48 9.17 -37.48 -3.86
C ARG A 48 9.32 -38.03 -2.43
N GLY A 49 8.20 -38.40 -1.80
CA GLY A 49 8.14 -38.71 -0.37
C GLY A 49 9.11 -39.78 0.14
N SER A 50 9.41 -40.82 -0.64
CA SER A 50 10.35 -41.86 -0.21
C SER A 50 11.77 -41.31 -0.02
N ILE A 51 12.20 -40.40 -0.90
CA ILE A 51 13.54 -39.80 -0.87
C ILE A 51 13.65 -38.84 0.31
N TYR A 52 12.69 -37.92 0.46
CA TYR A 52 12.76 -36.92 1.54
C TYR A 52 12.68 -37.57 2.92
N ARG A 53 11.84 -38.61 3.07
CA ARG A 53 11.75 -39.37 4.31
C ARG A 53 13.06 -40.05 4.68
N GLU A 54 13.78 -40.64 3.72
CA GLU A 54 15.08 -41.26 3.99
C GLU A 54 16.09 -40.28 4.59
N TRP A 55 16.15 -39.05 4.04
CA TRP A 55 17.04 -38.01 4.55
C TRP A 55 16.59 -37.47 5.91
N ALA A 56 15.28 -37.27 6.09
CA ALA A 56 14.73 -36.81 7.36
C ALA A 56 14.91 -37.85 8.48
N ASP A 57 14.74 -39.14 8.17
CA ASP A 57 14.96 -40.25 9.11
C ASP A 57 16.44 -40.41 9.47
N ALA A 58 17.34 -40.03 8.56
CA ALA A 58 18.77 -39.91 8.82
C ALA A 58 19.16 -38.66 9.64
N GLY A 59 18.19 -37.84 10.05
CA GLY A 59 18.39 -36.65 10.89
C GLY A 59 18.80 -35.38 10.14
N PHE A 60 18.66 -35.36 8.82
CA PHE A 60 18.91 -34.16 8.01
C PHE A 60 17.68 -33.27 7.93
N GLY A 61 17.91 -31.96 7.86
CA GLY A 61 16.89 -30.99 7.49
C GLY A 61 16.70 -30.99 5.98
N VAL A 62 15.47 -31.21 5.53
CA VAL A 62 15.13 -31.27 4.11
C VAL A 62 14.46 -29.97 3.69
N ILE A 63 15.09 -29.26 2.74
CA ILE A 63 14.55 -28.06 2.11
C ILE A 63 14.31 -28.37 0.64
N VAL A 64 13.12 -28.04 0.13
CA VAL A 64 12.74 -28.33 -1.26
C VAL A 64 12.34 -27.04 -1.97
N VAL A 65 13.03 -26.73 -3.06
CA VAL A 65 12.75 -25.62 -3.98
C VAL A 65 11.78 -26.12 -5.06
N LEU A 66 10.58 -25.54 -5.09
CA LEU A 66 9.51 -25.90 -6.02
C LEU A 66 9.48 -24.90 -7.19
N ASN A 67 9.92 -25.34 -8.36
CA ASN A 67 9.89 -24.56 -9.59
C ASN A 67 8.75 -25.03 -10.51
N HIS A 68 8.12 -24.10 -11.22
CA HIS A 68 7.22 -24.41 -12.32
C HIS A 68 7.97 -25.06 -13.49
N GLY A 69 9.06 -24.45 -13.94
CA GLY A 69 9.82 -24.85 -15.09
C GLY A 69 11.28 -24.45 -15.00
N ARG A 70 12.11 -25.00 -15.89
CA ARG A 70 13.43 -24.45 -16.22
C ARG A 70 13.31 -23.57 -17.46
N TYR A 71 14.34 -22.79 -17.78
CA TYR A 71 14.40 -22.02 -19.03
C TYR A 71 13.94 -22.87 -20.24
N PRO A 72 13.05 -22.35 -21.11
CA PRO A 72 12.51 -20.97 -21.13
C PRO A 72 11.19 -20.77 -20.34
N ASN A 73 10.71 -21.78 -19.61
CA ASN A 73 9.38 -21.76 -18.99
C ASN A 73 9.30 -20.92 -17.71
N GLY A 74 10.45 -20.58 -17.12
CA GLY A 74 10.55 -19.77 -15.90
C GLY A 74 10.23 -20.53 -14.61
N THR A 75 10.74 -19.99 -13.50
CA THR A 75 10.57 -20.55 -12.16
C THR A 75 9.12 -20.47 -11.66
N LEU A 76 8.39 -19.45 -12.08
CA LEU A 76 6.94 -19.32 -11.95
C LEU A 76 6.30 -19.33 -13.35
N PRO A 77 5.05 -19.79 -13.50
CA PRO A 77 4.35 -19.63 -14.78
C PRO A 77 3.91 -18.17 -14.99
N SER A 78 3.28 -17.88 -16.12
CA SER A 78 2.53 -16.64 -16.30
C SER A 78 1.40 -16.50 -15.27
N SER A 79 1.03 -15.26 -14.94
CA SER A 79 0.15 -14.91 -13.82
C SER A 79 -1.30 -15.36 -13.94
N ASP A 80 -1.73 -15.79 -15.14
CA ASP A 80 -2.98 -16.47 -15.42
C ASP A 80 -3.00 -17.93 -14.92
N ARG A 81 -1.83 -18.52 -14.65
CA ARG A 81 -1.67 -19.92 -14.21
C ARG A 81 -1.23 -20.09 -12.75
N TYR A 82 -1.13 -19.01 -11.97
CA TYR A 82 -0.71 -19.09 -10.56
C TYR A 82 -1.59 -20.01 -9.71
N GLU A 83 -2.91 -20.03 -9.93
CA GLU A 83 -3.82 -20.91 -9.19
C GLU A 83 -3.53 -22.39 -9.47
N ALA A 84 -3.30 -22.74 -10.73
CA ALA A 84 -2.99 -24.10 -11.15
C ALA A 84 -1.64 -24.56 -10.58
N PHE A 85 -0.64 -23.66 -10.58
CA PHE A 85 0.65 -23.91 -9.95
C PHE A 85 0.55 -24.08 -8.43
N ALA A 86 -0.22 -23.24 -7.74
CA ALA A 86 -0.43 -23.35 -6.29
C ALA A 86 -1.08 -24.69 -5.90
N ARG A 87 -2.12 -25.12 -6.62
CA ARG A 87 -2.74 -26.44 -6.46
C ARG A 87 -1.74 -27.58 -6.73
N ARG A 88 -0.89 -27.43 -7.75
CA ARG A 88 0.18 -28.40 -8.04
C ARG A 88 1.20 -28.48 -6.91
N CYS A 89 1.67 -27.34 -6.38
CA CYS A 89 2.54 -27.29 -5.20
C CYS A 89 1.92 -28.05 -4.03
N ALA A 90 0.66 -27.79 -3.70
CA ALA A 90 -0.02 -28.46 -2.60
C ALA A 90 -0.14 -29.99 -2.77
N ARG A 91 -0.49 -30.48 -3.97
CA ARG A 91 -0.49 -31.92 -4.25
C ARG A 91 0.91 -32.53 -4.15
N PHE A 92 1.92 -31.85 -4.71
CA PHE A 92 3.30 -32.33 -4.63
C PHE A 92 3.74 -32.47 -3.17
N VAL A 93 3.45 -31.46 -2.33
CA VAL A 93 3.75 -31.45 -0.89
C VAL A 93 3.04 -32.59 -0.17
N ALA A 94 1.73 -32.76 -0.37
CA ALA A 94 0.95 -33.85 0.23
C ALA A 94 1.48 -35.25 -0.16
N ALA A 95 1.98 -35.39 -1.39
CA ALA A 95 2.62 -36.62 -1.90
C ALA A 95 4.10 -36.76 -1.51
N SER A 96 4.66 -35.83 -0.72
CA SER A 96 6.09 -35.75 -0.42
C SER A 96 6.40 -35.66 1.08
N PRO A 97 5.95 -36.64 1.90
CA PRO A 97 6.27 -36.66 3.32
C PRO A 97 7.79 -36.70 3.58
N GLY A 98 8.23 -36.10 4.69
CA GLY A 98 9.65 -36.04 5.08
C GLY A 98 10.29 -34.68 4.85
N ALA A 99 9.71 -33.85 3.99
CA ALA A 99 10.03 -32.43 3.87
C ALA A 99 8.95 -31.57 4.56
N HIS A 100 9.37 -30.48 5.20
CA HIS A 100 8.50 -29.52 5.88
C HIS A 100 8.94 -28.06 5.65
N ILE A 101 9.91 -27.84 4.75
CA ILE A 101 10.42 -26.54 4.37
C ILE A 101 10.41 -26.45 2.84
N TRP A 102 9.57 -25.57 2.32
CA TRP A 102 9.27 -25.42 0.90
C TRP A 102 9.62 -24.02 0.43
N ILE A 103 10.46 -23.91 -0.59
CA ILE A 103 10.79 -22.64 -1.23
C ILE A 103 10.00 -22.53 -2.52
N ILE A 104 9.30 -21.41 -2.73
CA ILE A 104 8.46 -21.21 -3.92
C ILE A 104 9.25 -20.48 -5.00
N GLY A 105 9.71 -21.24 -5.99
CA GLY A 105 10.55 -20.77 -7.08
C GLY A 105 12.02 -20.57 -6.69
N ASN A 106 12.82 -20.13 -7.65
CA ASN A 106 14.24 -19.91 -7.55
C ASN A 106 14.63 -18.65 -8.33
N GLU A 107 15.35 -17.74 -7.70
CA GLU A 107 15.93 -16.55 -8.33
C GLU A 107 14.96 -15.78 -9.27
N PRO A 108 13.83 -15.26 -8.78
CA PRO A 108 12.79 -14.68 -9.61
C PRO A 108 13.18 -13.36 -10.30
N ASN A 109 14.32 -12.76 -9.96
CA ASN A 109 14.94 -11.66 -10.71
C ASN A 109 15.90 -12.14 -11.81
N HIS A 110 16.32 -13.40 -11.78
CA HIS A 110 17.26 -13.93 -12.76
C HIS A 110 16.59 -14.02 -14.13
N PRO A 111 17.30 -13.65 -15.22
CA PRO A 111 16.65 -13.51 -16.51
C PRO A 111 16.15 -14.84 -17.08
N GLN A 112 16.89 -15.93 -16.86
CA GLN A 112 16.51 -17.27 -17.31
C GLN A 112 15.30 -17.84 -16.54
N GLN A 113 14.95 -17.24 -15.41
CA GLN A 113 13.86 -17.69 -14.54
C GLN A 113 12.53 -17.00 -14.86
N GLN A 114 12.50 -16.06 -15.83
CA GLN A 114 11.27 -15.40 -16.24
C GLN A 114 10.42 -16.32 -17.13
N PRO A 115 9.08 -16.29 -17.01
CA PRO A 115 8.21 -17.05 -17.89
C PRO A 115 8.33 -16.57 -19.34
N GLY A 116 8.64 -17.51 -20.24
CA GLY A 116 8.80 -17.23 -21.66
C GLY A 116 10.04 -16.40 -22.00
N ALA A 117 11.09 -16.47 -21.17
CA ALA A 117 12.34 -15.75 -21.41
C ALA A 117 12.98 -16.11 -22.76
N ARG A 118 13.51 -15.11 -23.47
CA ARG A 118 14.31 -15.26 -24.69
C ARG A 118 15.69 -14.64 -24.51
N LEU A 119 16.73 -15.45 -24.72
CA LEU A 119 18.13 -15.05 -24.64
C LEU A 119 18.63 -14.51 -25.99
N ASP A 120 19.47 -13.49 -25.95
CA ASP A 120 20.26 -13.02 -27.08
C ASP A 120 21.45 -13.98 -27.36
N PRO A 121 22.17 -13.81 -28.48
CA PRO A 121 23.32 -14.65 -28.83
C PRO A 121 24.49 -14.58 -27.83
N ARG A 122 24.50 -13.60 -26.91
CA ARG A 122 25.49 -13.43 -25.85
C ARG A 122 25.01 -14.00 -24.50
N GLY A 123 23.80 -14.60 -24.47
CA GLY A 123 23.20 -15.19 -23.27
C GLY A 123 22.50 -14.19 -22.35
N ALA A 124 22.35 -12.92 -22.76
CA ALA A 124 21.59 -11.92 -22.01
C ALA A 124 20.12 -11.92 -22.47
N VAL A 125 19.15 -11.87 -21.54
CA VAL A 125 17.73 -11.84 -21.93
C VAL A 125 17.37 -10.50 -22.56
N CYS A 126 16.72 -10.56 -23.72
CA CYS A 126 16.12 -9.39 -24.36
C CYS A 126 14.63 -9.23 -24.05
N GLU A 127 13.92 -10.34 -23.81
CA GLU A 127 12.45 -10.36 -23.68
C GLU A 127 11.99 -11.48 -22.73
N ALA A 128 10.88 -11.24 -22.03
CA ALA A 128 10.12 -12.26 -21.31
C ALA A 128 8.63 -12.09 -21.67
N ALA A 129 7.85 -13.19 -21.63
CA ALA A 129 6.42 -13.10 -21.84
C ALA A 129 5.75 -12.33 -20.69
N GLU A 130 6.26 -12.51 -19.47
CA GLU A 130 5.85 -11.74 -18.30
C GLU A 130 7.02 -11.58 -17.32
N TRP A 131 7.24 -10.36 -16.81
CA TRP A 131 8.25 -10.11 -15.77
C TRP A 131 7.69 -10.37 -14.37
N ILE A 132 8.44 -11.10 -13.54
CA ILE A 132 8.09 -11.42 -12.15
C ILE A 132 8.41 -10.24 -11.22
N THR A 133 7.55 -9.21 -11.22
CA THR A 133 7.67 -8.09 -10.28
C THR A 133 7.46 -8.53 -8.82
N PRO A 134 7.89 -7.76 -7.80
CA PRO A 134 7.64 -8.08 -6.40
C PRO A 134 6.18 -8.41 -6.07
N GLU A 135 5.24 -7.65 -6.65
CA GLU A 135 3.79 -7.82 -6.42
C GLU A 135 3.26 -9.11 -7.05
N ARG A 136 3.75 -9.46 -8.26
CA ARG A 136 3.40 -10.72 -8.94
C ARG A 136 3.96 -11.92 -8.20
N TYR A 137 5.21 -11.85 -7.76
CA TYR A 137 5.81 -12.89 -6.92
C TYR A 137 5.00 -13.09 -5.65
N ALA A 138 4.68 -11.99 -4.93
CA ALA A 138 3.92 -12.06 -3.69
C ALA A 138 2.51 -12.65 -3.89
N ARG A 139 1.85 -12.36 -5.02
CA ARG A 139 0.57 -12.98 -5.38
C ARG A 139 0.68 -14.50 -5.54
N CYS A 140 1.65 -14.97 -6.32
CA CYS A 140 1.88 -16.40 -6.53
C CYS A 140 2.26 -17.11 -5.22
N PHE A 141 3.20 -16.54 -4.48
CA PHE A 141 3.67 -17.08 -3.20
C PHE A 141 2.53 -17.29 -2.20
N ARG A 142 1.65 -16.29 -2.04
CA ARG A 142 0.50 -16.38 -1.11
C ARG A 142 -0.43 -17.52 -1.48
N LEU A 143 -0.75 -17.68 -2.76
CA LEU A 143 -1.58 -18.79 -3.25
C LEU A 143 -0.91 -20.13 -2.95
N CYS A 144 0.37 -20.29 -3.30
CA CYS A 144 1.11 -21.52 -3.01
C CYS A 144 1.10 -21.84 -1.52
N ARG A 145 1.38 -20.84 -0.67
CA ARG A 145 1.44 -21.01 0.79
C ARG A 145 0.09 -21.40 1.39
N GLU A 146 -0.98 -20.73 0.99
CA GLU A 146 -2.34 -21.04 1.43
C GLU A 146 -2.73 -22.46 1.06
N TRP A 147 -2.56 -22.84 -0.21
CA TRP A 147 -2.89 -24.18 -0.70
C TRP A 147 -2.07 -25.28 -0.02
N ILE A 148 -0.78 -25.06 0.20
CA ILE A 148 0.11 -26.00 0.92
C ILE A 148 -0.37 -26.19 2.36
N ARG A 149 -0.64 -25.10 3.10
CA ARG A 149 -1.02 -25.18 4.52
C ARG A 149 -2.42 -25.71 4.76
N ASN A 150 -3.27 -25.64 3.76
CA ASN A 150 -4.58 -26.26 3.79
C ASN A 150 -4.52 -27.79 3.58
N GLN A 151 -3.35 -28.37 3.28
CA GLN A 151 -3.19 -29.82 3.24
C GLN A 151 -3.10 -30.41 4.66
N PRO A 152 -3.85 -31.49 4.96
CA PRO A 152 -3.78 -32.16 6.25
C PRO A 152 -2.35 -32.59 6.61
N GLY A 153 -1.88 -32.19 7.78
CA GLY A 153 -0.53 -32.51 8.28
C GLY A 153 0.58 -31.54 7.85
N HIS A 154 0.25 -30.54 7.03
CA HIS A 154 1.17 -29.50 6.52
C HIS A 154 0.81 -28.09 7.02
N GLU A 155 -0.07 -27.97 8.01
CA GLU A 155 -0.57 -26.68 8.52
C GLU A 155 0.55 -25.82 9.13
N GLU A 156 1.61 -26.46 9.62
CA GLU A 156 2.77 -25.83 10.24
C GLU A 156 4.04 -25.92 9.37
N ASP A 157 3.91 -26.32 8.10
CA ASP A 157 5.04 -26.33 7.17
C ASP A 157 5.53 -24.91 6.91
N TRP A 158 6.85 -24.78 6.71
CA TRP A 158 7.48 -23.51 6.40
C TRP A 158 7.43 -23.31 4.90
N VAL A 159 6.82 -22.21 4.48
CA VAL A 159 6.82 -21.80 3.10
C VAL A 159 7.64 -20.52 3.02
N ILE A 160 8.78 -20.60 2.33
CA ILE A 160 9.85 -19.60 2.32
C ILE A 160 9.94 -19.00 0.91
N PRO A 161 10.10 -17.67 0.78
CA PRO A 161 10.27 -17.06 -0.53
C PRO A 161 11.59 -17.50 -1.17
N ALA A 162 11.62 -17.51 -2.50
CA ALA A 162 12.80 -17.77 -3.30
C ALA A 162 13.94 -16.84 -2.91
N ALA A 163 15.15 -17.38 -2.91
CA ALA A 163 16.33 -16.54 -2.89
C ALA A 163 16.37 -15.68 -4.16
N VAL A 164 16.87 -14.45 -4.02
CA VAL A 164 17.07 -13.51 -5.13
C VAL A 164 18.49 -13.69 -5.65
N ALA A 165 18.65 -13.79 -6.98
CA ALA A 165 19.96 -13.91 -7.60
C ALA A 165 20.81 -12.68 -7.27
N PRO A 166 22.00 -12.86 -6.67
CA PRO A 166 22.94 -11.77 -6.48
C PRO A 166 23.44 -11.26 -7.83
N PHE A 167 23.87 -9.99 -7.87
CA PHE A 167 24.55 -9.36 -9.01
C PHE A 167 23.75 -9.30 -10.33
N THR A 168 22.45 -9.55 -10.29
CA THR A 168 21.58 -9.51 -11.47
C THR A 168 20.75 -8.24 -11.50
N ALA A 169 20.93 -7.40 -12.52
CA ALA A 169 20.24 -6.11 -12.66
C ALA A 169 19.35 -5.93 -13.91
N VAL A 170 18.75 -7.02 -14.37
CA VAL A 170 17.95 -7.04 -15.60
C VAL A 170 16.50 -6.62 -15.36
N LEU A 171 15.89 -7.05 -14.24
CA LEU A 171 14.48 -6.77 -13.94
C LEU A 171 14.30 -5.34 -13.41
N ARG A 172 13.69 -4.46 -14.22
CA ARG A 172 13.42 -3.04 -13.89
C ARG A 172 11.93 -2.77 -13.79
N TYR A 173 11.54 -1.91 -12.85
CA TYR A 173 10.15 -1.46 -12.65
C TYR A 173 10.16 -0.06 -12.01
N PRO A 174 9.03 0.67 -11.93
CA PRO A 174 9.03 2.08 -11.49
C PRO A 174 9.71 2.35 -10.14
N GLY A 175 9.63 1.41 -9.19
CA GLY A 175 10.31 1.50 -7.89
C GLY A 175 11.79 1.12 -7.89
N ASN A 176 12.28 0.47 -8.95
CA ASN A 176 13.66 0.01 -9.11
C ASN A 176 14.13 0.16 -10.57
N PRO A 177 14.37 1.40 -11.02
CA PRO A 177 14.70 1.69 -12.42
C PRO A 177 16.10 1.18 -12.82
N THR A 178 17.00 0.95 -11.85
CA THR A 178 18.35 0.43 -12.09
C THR A 178 18.44 -1.09 -12.07
N GLY A 179 17.36 -1.77 -11.67
CA GLY A 179 17.31 -3.21 -11.50
C GLY A 179 18.15 -3.72 -10.32
N ASP A 180 18.48 -2.87 -9.35
CA ASP A 180 19.28 -3.26 -8.18
C ASP A 180 18.63 -4.47 -7.46
N TRP A 181 19.36 -5.58 -7.39
CA TRP A 181 18.86 -6.85 -6.83
C TRP A 181 18.55 -6.76 -5.34
N ILE A 182 19.23 -5.87 -4.60
CA ILE A 182 18.94 -5.64 -3.17
C ILE A 182 17.64 -4.84 -3.01
N VAL A 183 17.38 -3.90 -3.91
CA VAL A 183 16.08 -3.20 -3.96
C VAL A 183 14.96 -4.18 -4.30
N TYR A 184 15.16 -5.05 -5.31
CA TYR A 184 14.19 -6.09 -5.64
C TYR A 184 13.92 -7.04 -4.48
N PHE A 185 14.96 -7.49 -3.79
CA PHE A 185 14.81 -8.33 -2.59
C PHE A 185 14.02 -7.63 -1.49
N HIS A 186 14.36 -6.39 -1.16
CA HIS A 186 13.62 -5.60 -0.16
C HIS A 186 12.16 -5.46 -0.54
N ASP A 187 11.91 -5.10 -1.79
CA ASP A 187 10.57 -4.87 -2.32
C ASP A 187 9.73 -6.16 -2.31
N LEU A 188 10.34 -7.30 -2.65
CA LEU A 188 9.72 -8.63 -2.63
C LEU A 188 9.34 -9.03 -1.20
N ILE A 189 10.26 -8.93 -0.24
CA ILE A 189 9.98 -9.26 1.17
C ILE A 189 8.92 -8.31 1.75
N ALA A 190 9.01 -7.00 1.46
CA ALA A 190 8.01 -6.02 1.88
C ALA A 190 6.62 -6.32 1.28
N ALA A 191 6.56 -6.73 0.01
CA ALA A 191 5.31 -7.06 -0.66
C ALA A 191 4.66 -8.33 -0.09
N LEU A 192 5.42 -9.25 0.50
CA LEU A 192 4.91 -10.47 1.14
C LEU A 192 4.24 -10.19 2.49
N GLY A 193 4.74 -9.21 3.25
CA GLY A 193 4.16 -8.78 4.53
C GLY A 193 4.69 -9.58 5.73
N GLU A 194 3.88 -9.68 6.78
CA GLU A 194 4.33 -10.17 8.11
C GLU A 194 4.26 -11.70 8.28
N ASP A 195 3.62 -12.42 7.36
CA ASP A 195 3.35 -13.86 7.48
C ASP A 195 4.37 -14.73 6.72
N LEU A 196 5.64 -14.62 7.10
CA LEU A 196 6.76 -15.40 6.55
C LEU A 196 7.36 -16.34 7.60
N ASP A 197 7.78 -17.53 7.16
CA ASP A 197 8.35 -18.56 8.05
C ASP A 197 9.89 -18.58 8.07
N GLY A 198 10.52 -17.92 7.10
CA GLY A 198 11.95 -17.85 6.92
C GLY A 198 12.31 -17.07 5.66
N ILE A 199 13.61 -16.90 5.41
CA ILE A 199 14.12 -16.17 4.23
C ILE A 199 15.27 -16.98 3.63
N ALA A 200 15.20 -17.26 2.32
CA ALA A 200 16.26 -17.90 1.56
C ALA A 200 17.20 -16.85 0.93
N LEU A 201 18.49 -17.14 0.89
CA LEU A 201 19.55 -16.30 0.34
C LEU A 201 20.48 -17.15 -0.53
N HIS A 202 21.02 -16.57 -1.60
CA HIS A 202 22.11 -17.15 -2.37
C HIS A 202 23.37 -16.31 -2.20
N VAL A 203 24.53 -16.95 -2.18
CA VAL A 203 25.83 -16.29 -2.04
C VAL A 203 26.80 -16.84 -3.08
N ALA A 204 27.64 -15.95 -3.62
CA ALA A 204 28.67 -16.33 -4.57
C ALA A 204 30.02 -15.72 -4.18
N GLY A 205 31.01 -16.59 -3.91
CA GLY A 205 32.42 -16.22 -3.82
C GLY A 205 32.98 -15.83 -5.18
N GLN A 206 34.12 -15.14 -5.21
CA GLN A 206 34.72 -14.62 -6.45
C GLN A 206 36.00 -15.36 -6.87
N SER A 207 36.48 -16.26 -6.02
CA SER A 207 37.63 -17.11 -6.28
C SER A 207 37.64 -18.29 -5.30
N ALA A 208 38.53 -19.25 -5.54
CA ALA A 208 38.80 -20.35 -4.64
C ALA A 208 39.75 -20.00 -3.47
N ASP A 209 40.23 -18.75 -3.40
CA ASP A 209 41.04 -18.25 -2.29
C ASP A 209 40.15 -17.98 -1.07
N PRO A 210 40.35 -18.67 0.07
CA PRO A 210 39.58 -18.42 1.29
C PRO A 210 39.69 -16.98 1.79
N GLN A 211 40.80 -16.26 1.54
CA GLN A 211 40.94 -14.87 1.99
C GLN A 211 39.92 -13.94 1.34
N ALA A 212 39.49 -14.25 0.12
CA ALA A 212 38.48 -13.47 -0.60
C ALA A 212 37.10 -13.47 0.08
N LEU A 213 36.82 -14.45 0.95
CA LEU A 213 35.55 -14.56 1.68
C LEU A 213 35.39 -13.47 2.75
N ALA A 214 36.49 -12.98 3.30
CA ALA A 214 36.50 -11.95 4.34
C ALA A 214 36.70 -10.53 3.78
N MET A 215 36.89 -10.37 2.47
CA MET A 215 37.09 -9.05 1.86
C MET A 215 35.75 -8.29 1.74
N ASP A 216 35.78 -6.98 2.01
CA ASP A 216 34.63 -6.08 1.85
C ASP A 216 34.70 -5.33 0.52
N LEU A 217 34.77 -6.09 -0.59
CA LEU A 217 34.83 -5.51 -1.93
C LEU A 217 33.52 -4.83 -2.29
N ARG A 218 33.58 -3.76 -3.09
CA ARG A 218 32.41 -3.03 -3.58
C ARG A 218 32.20 -3.27 -5.06
N CYS A 219 30.94 -3.31 -5.49
CA CYS A 219 30.60 -3.39 -6.90
C CYS A 219 31.07 -2.12 -7.65
N PRO A 220 31.32 -2.20 -8.97
CA PRO A 220 31.56 -1.01 -9.78
C PRO A 220 30.29 -0.16 -9.92
N PRO A 221 30.42 1.12 -10.35
CA PRO A 221 29.25 1.94 -10.67
C PRO A 221 28.30 1.28 -11.68
N PRO A 222 26.97 1.45 -11.54
CA PRO A 222 26.27 2.33 -10.57
C PRO A 222 25.91 1.66 -9.23
N TYR A 223 26.53 0.52 -8.89
CA TYR A 223 26.20 -0.27 -7.70
C TYR A 223 27.25 -0.15 -6.60
N GLU A 224 28.03 0.92 -6.53
CA GLU A 224 29.13 1.10 -5.57
C GLU A 224 28.72 0.98 -4.09
N ALA A 225 27.43 1.16 -3.79
CA ALA A 225 26.87 0.94 -2.47
C ALA A 225 26.75 -0.54 -2.07
N ARG A 226 26.85 -1.47 -3.04
CA ARG A 226 26.69 -2.91 -2.85
C ARG A 226 28.03 -3.60 -2.69
N ARG A 227 28.07 -4.58 -1.80
CA ARG A 227 29.20 -5.49 -1.63
C ARG A 227 29.26 -6.47 -2.79
N TRP A 228 30.47 -6.81 -3.18
CA TRP A 228 30.76 -7.81 -4.18
C TRP A 228 31.42 -9.04 -3.53
N GLY A 229 31.04 -10.23 -3.97
CA GLY A 229 31.52 -11.50 -3.43
C GLY A 229 30.73 -12.03 -2.23
N PHE A 230 31.37 -12.88 -1.42
CA PHE A 230 30.68 -13.70 -0.43
C PHE A 230 29.90 -12.87 0.59
N ARG A 231 30.48 -11.77 1.09
CA ARG A 231 29.84 -10.84 2.04
C ARG A 231 28.63 -10.06 1.47
N ALA A 232 28.28 -10.22 0.21
CA ALA A 232 27.03 -9.69 -0.34
C ALA A 232 25.78 -10.20 0.42
N TYR A 233 25.86 -11.34 1.14
CA TYR A 233 24.78 -11.79 2.04
C TYR A 233 24.42 -10.73 3.09
N GLN A 234 25.39 -9.92 3.53
CA GLN A 234 25.16 -8.88 4.53
C GLN A 234 24.23 -7.80 3.97
N ASP A 235 24.38 -7.42 2.69
CA ASP A 235 23.50 -6.46 2.04
C ASP A 235 22.05 -6.96 1.97
N PHE A 236 21.86 -8.25 1.66
CA PHE A 236 20.54 -8.88 1.70
C PHE A 236 19.96 -8.84 3.11
N ILE A 237 20.74 -9.21 4.13
CA ILE A 237 20.25 -9.22 5.51
C ILE A 237 19.91 -7.80 6.00
N GLU A 238 20.77 -6.82 5.70
CA GLU A 238 20.53 -5.42 6.02
C GLU A 238 19.26 -4.90 5.35
N ALA A 239 18.93 -5.41 4.15
CA ALA A 239 17.73 -5.09 3.41
C ALA A 239 16.45 -5.75 3.95
N ILE A 240 16.52 -6.73 4.85
CA ILE A 240 15.33 -7.33 5.46
C ILE A 240 14.63 -6.27 6.33
N PRO A 241 13.31 -6.06 6.15
CA PRO A 241 12.53 -5.17 6.99
C PRO A 241 12.76 -5.47 8.48
N PRO A 242 13.06 -4.48 9.33
CA PRO A 242 13.49 -4.70 10.71
C PRO A 242 12.59 -5.62 11.56
N HIS A 243 11.27 -5.53 11.38
CA HIS A 243 10.30 -6.38 12.06
C HIS A 243 10.36 -7.86 11.65
N LEU A 244 10.97 -8.20 10.50
CA LEU A 244 11.16 -9.56 9.99
C LEU A 244 12.55 -10.13 10.27
N ARG A 245 13.49 -9.35 10.84
CA ARG A 245 14.85 -9.82 11.15
C ARG A 245 14.92 -10.85 12.27
N HIS A 246 13.80 -11.21 12.89
CA HIS A 246 13.76 -12.35 13.81
C HIS A 246 13.62 -13.69 13.08
N LEU A 247 13.26 -13.67 11.80
CA LEU A 247 13.02 -14.88 11.00
C LEU A 247 14.31 -15.65 10.74
N PRO A 248 14.22 -16.99 10.61
CA PRO A 248 15.37 -17.83 10.30
C PRO A 248 15.84 -17.62 8.86
N LEU A 249 17.16 -17.52 8.68
CA LEU A 249 17.78 -17.34 7.38
C LEU A 249 18.41 -18.65 6.88
N PHE A 250 18.28 -18.92 5.58
CA PHE A 250 18.82 -20.09 4.91
C PHE A 250 19.63 -19.67 3.70
N ILE A 251 20.95 -19.87 3.73
CA ILE A 251 21.75 -19.81 2.51
C ILE A 251 21.57 -21.14 1.79
N THR A 252 20.72 -21.17 0.77
CA THR A 252 20.34 -22.40 0.04
C THR A 252 21.27 -22.72 -1.11
N GLU A 253 22.08 -21.75 -1.53
CA GLU A 253 23.16 -21.94 -2.50
C GLU A 253 24.36 -21.06 -2.13
N ALA A 254 25.51 -21.71 -1.97
CA ALA A 254 26.82 -21.08 -1.85
C ALA A 254 27.71 -21.63 -2.97
N SER A 255 28.11 -20.77 -3.89
CA SER A 255 28.89 -21.11 -5.08
C SER A 255 30.03 -20.12 -5.33
N MET A 256 30.69 -20.20 -6.50
CA MET A 256 31.67 -19.21 -6.95
C MET A 256 31.33 -18.72 -8.36
N GLY A 257 31.43 -17.41 -8.61
CA GLY A 257 31.24 -16.82 -9.93
C GLY A 257 32.20 -15.66 -10.15
N ASP A 258 32.43 -15.28 -11.41
CA ASP A 258 33.25 -14.11 -11.74
C ASP A 258 32.42 -12.80 -11.80
N GLN A 259 33.07 -11.67 -12.09
CA GLN A 259 32.39 -10.37 -12.25
C GLN A 259 31.37 -10.34 -13.38
N GLY A 260 31.51 -11.21 -14.37
CA GLY A 260 30.56 -11.35 -15.49
C GLY A 260 29.40 -12.27 -15.18
N GLY A 261 29.29 -12.77 -13.95
CA GLY A 261 28.27 -13.75 -13.55
C GLY A 261 28.50 -15.15 -14.10
N ARG A 262 29.71 -15.46 -14.60
CA ARG A 262 30.03 -16.79 -15.12
C ARG A 262 30.43 -17.74 -13.99
N PRO A 263 30.07 -19.03 -14.09
CA PRO A 263 30.49 -20.03 -13.13
C PRO A 263 32.01 -20.12 -12.98
N ILE A 264 32.49 -20.09 -11.73
CA ILE A 264 33.83 -20.56 -11.37
C ILE A 264 33.67 -21.98 -10.77
N PRO A 265 34.14 -23.03 -11.47
CA PRO A 265 34.07 -24.40 -10.97
C PRO A 265 34.80 -24.59 -9.64
N TRP A 266 34.33 -25.50 -8.77
CA TRP A 266 35.14 -25.94 -7.64
C TRP A 266 36.46 -26.56 -8.12
N PRO A 267 37.62 -26.16 -7.59
CA PRO A 267 38.87 -26.86 -7.88
C PRO A 267 38.86 -28.24 -7.21
N ASP A 268 39.55 -29.22 -7.80
CA ASP A 268 39.87 -30.46 -7.09
C ASP A 268 41.12 -30.25 -6.21
N ALA A 269 40.99 -29.36 -5.22
CA ALA A 269 42.05 -28.99 -4.31
C ALA A 269 41.47 -28.67 -2.93
N ASP A 270 42.26 -28.92 -1.89
CA ASP A 270 41.95 -28.52 -0.52
C ASP A 270 42.39 -27.06 -0.33
N THR A 271 41.56 -26.12 -0.77
CA THR A 271 41.93 -24.68 -0.73
C THR A 271 41.64 -24.01 0.61
N GLY A 272 40.84 -24.65 1.48
CA GLY A 272 40.37 -24.04 2.73
C GLY A 272 39.12 -23.18 2.57
N TRP A 273 38.60 -23.04 1.36
CA TRP A 273 37.42 -22.23 1.07
C TRP A 273 36.18 -22.70 1.83
N ILE A 274 35.89 -24.00 1.86
CA ILE A 274 34.69 -24.55 2.53
C ILE A 274 34.79 -24.31 4.04
N SER A 275 35.94 -24.62 4.63
CA SER A 275 36.20 -24.38 6.05
C SER A 275 36.03 -22.90 6.43
N GLU A 276 36.59 -21.99 5.64
CA GLU A 276 36.53 -20.56 5.92
C GLU A 276 35.12 -20.00 5.69
N ALA A 277 34.38 -20.44 4.66
CA ALA A 277 33.01 -20.01 4.40
C ALA A 277 32.08 -20.36 5.57
N TYR A 278 32.15 -21.59 6.10
CA TYR A 278 31.39 -21.96 7.29
C TYR A 278 31.84 -21.19 8.54
N THR A 279 33.14 -20.92 8.67
CA THR A 279 33.69 -20.15 9.80
C THR A 279 33.20 -18.70 9.76
N GLU A 280 33.15 -18.06 8.59
CA GLU A 280 32.60 -16.71 8.41
C GLU A 280 31.14 -16.62 8.85
N ILE A 281 30.29 -17.56 8.43
CA ILE A 281 28.89 -17.61 8.86
C ILE A 281 28.76 -17.91 10.36
N HIS A 282 29.65 -18.74 10.92
CA HIS A 282 29.69 -18.97 12.36
C HIS A 282 30.08 -17.71 13.14
N ARG A 283 31.06 -16.92 12.64
CA ARG A 283 31.42 -15.61 13.22
C ARG A 283 30.24 -14.65 13.15
N TRP A 284 29.53 -14.59 12.03
CA TRP A 284 28.31 -13.79 11.89
C TRP A 284 27.28 -14.14 12.98
N ASN A 285 27.02 -15.44 13.17
CA ASN A 285 26.07 -15.96 14.17
C ASN A 285 26.55 -15.82 15.62
N ALA A 286 27.82 -15.51 15.86
CA ALA A 286 28.35 -15.29 17.21
C ALA A 286 27.95 -13.92 17.79
N ASP A 287 27.53 -12.98 16.94
CA ASP A 287 26.91 -11.73 17.37
C ASP A 287 25.39 -11.90 17.48
N PRO A 288 24.82 -11.87 18.71
CA PRO A 288 23.39 -12.06 18.89
C PRO A 288 22.54 -10.85 18.42
N ALA A 289 23.16 -9.76 17.98
CA ALA A 289 22.47 -8.66 17.31
C ALA A 289 22.10 -8.99 15.85
N HIS A 290 22.74 -10.01 15.26
CA HIS A 290 22.45 -10.44 13.89
C HIS A 290 21.35 -11.51 13.84
N PRO A 291 20.51 -11.51 12.79
CA PRO A 291 19.64 -12.65 12.52
C PRO A 291 20.46 -13.92 12.27
N PRO A 292 20.11 -15.05 12.90
CA PRO A 292 20.87 -16.28 12.77
C PRO A 292 20.65 -16.95 11.40
N ILE A 293 21.75 -17.27 10.74
CA ILE A 293 21.78 -18.09 9.52
C ILE A 293 21.86 -19.56 9.93
N ARG A 294 20.84 -20.35 9.61
CA ARG A 294 20.69 -21.74 10.09
C ARG A 294 21.38 -22.78 9.21
N CYS A 295 21.48 -22.48 7.93
CA CYS A 295 22.00 -23.37 6.89
C CYS A 295 22.86 -22.55 5.93
N MET A 296 23.99 -23.12 5.52
CA MET A 296 24.69 -22.75 4.30
C MET A 296 24.95 -24.00 3.45
N ALA A 297 24.27 -24.09 2.32
CA ALA A 297 24.36 -25.22 1.42
C ALA A 297 25.35 -24.97 0.28
N LEU A 298 26.34 -25.84 0.12
CA LEU A 298 27.28 -25.79 -1.00
C LEU A 298 26.58 -26.22 -2.29
N TYR A 299 26.70 -25.41 -3.35
CA TYR A 299 26.17 -25.72 -4.69
C TYR A 299 27.30 -26.21 -5.59
N ARG A 300 27.31 -27.46 -6.08
CA ARG A 300 26.33 -28.54 -5.92
C ARG A 300 26.98 -29.92 -5.98
N TRP A 301 26.31 -30.97 -5.52
CA TRP A 301 26.89 -32.32 -5.55
C TRP A 301 27.01 -32.90 -6.97
N GLN A 302 25.90 -32.94 -7.71
CA GLN A 302 25.79 -33.73 -8.95
C GLN A 302 26.57 -33.16 -10.14
N ARG A 303 27.05 -34.05 -11.02
CA ARG A 303 27.81 -33.72 -12.24
C ARG A 303 26.94 -33.24 -13.40
N VAL A 304 26.15 -32.19 -13.17
CA VAL A 304 25.21 -31.64 -14.16
C VAL A 304 25.55 -30.22 -14.61
N ASP A 305 26.38 -29.50 -13.87
CA ASP A 305 26.90 -28.18 -14.22
C ASP A 305 28.34 -27.99 -13.70
N PRO A 306 29.02 -26.87 -14.02
CA PRO A 306 30.42 -26.66 -13.66
C PRO A 306 30.72 -26.65 -12.15
N TRP A 307 29.72 -26.47 -11.29
CA TRP A 307 29.86 -26.43 -9.83
C TRP A 307 29.73 -27.80 -9.16
N PHE A 308 29.85 -28.91 -9.89
CA PHE A 308 29.81 -30.24 -9.29
C PHE A 308 30.94 -30.47 -8.26
N MET A 309 30.64 -31.19 -7.19
CA MET A 309 31.61 -31.62 -6.16
C MET A 309 32.00 -33.09 -6.30
N GLU A 310 31.14 -33.92 -6.88
CA GLU A 310 31.35 -35.37 -6.98
C GLU A 310 32.67 -35.73 -7.70
N GLY A 311 33.50 -36.50 -7.01
CA GLY A 311 34.82 -36.94 -7.49
C GLY A 311 35.99 -36.02 -7.18
N LYS A 312 35.76 -34.83 -6.60
CA LYS A 312 36.82 -33.86 -6.25
C LYS A 312 37.42 -34.15 -4.87
N THR A 313 38.32 -35.12 -4.79
CA THR A 313 38.88 -35.60 -3.52
C THR A 313 39.61 -34.51 -2.71
N GLY A 314 40.27 -33.56 -3.37
CA GLY A 314 40.87 -32.40 -2.71
C GLY A 314 39.83 -31.52 -2.02
N LEU A 315 38.76 -31.17 -2.74
CA LEU A 315 37.66 -30.37 -2.21
C LEU A 315 36.96 -31.07 -1.02
N LEU A 316 36.78 -32.39 -1.12
CA LEU A 316 36.11 -33.15 -0.07
C LEU A 316 36.93 -33.28 1.22
N ARG A 317 38.26 -33.14 1.17
CA ARG A 317 39.10 -33.04 2.38
C ARG A 317 38.85 -31.74 3.13
N ASP A 318 38.62 -30.64 2.42
CA ASP A 318 38.23 -29.36 3.02
C ASP A 318 36.85 -29.48 3.70
N LEU A 319 35.90 -30.15 3.04
CA LEU A 319 34.60 -30.46 3.64
C LEU A 319 34.74 -31.28 4.93
N ASP A 320 35.54 -32.35 4.93
CA ASP A 320 35.76 -33.17 6.13
C ASP A 320 36.34 -32.35 7.30
N ARG A 321 37.29 -31.45 7.00
CA ARG A 321 37.85 -30.52 7.98
C ARG A 321 36.77 -29.57 8.52
N ALA A 322 35.95 -29.00 7.64
CA ALA A 322 34.85 -28.13 8.05
C ALA A 322 33.86 -28.86 8.97
N LEU A 323 33.48 -30.10 8.66
CA LEU A 323 32.57 -30.92 9.48
C LEU A 323 33.14 -31.22 10.88
N THR A 324 34.45 -31.44 10.97
CA THR A 324 35.14 -31.70 12.24
C THR A 324 35.09 -30.50 13.19
N ALA A 325 34.98 -29.27 12.66
CA ALA A 325 34.88 -28.05 13.46
C ALA A 325 33.54 -27.90 14.21
N ARG A 326 32.50 -28.67 13.85
CA ARG A 326 31.18 -28.70 14.51
C ARG A 326 30.53 -27.32 14.72
N LEU A 327 30.63 -26.47 13.70
CA LEU A 327 30.13 -25.10 13.71
C LEU A 327 28.60 -25.07 13.75
N ARG A 328 28.06 -24.34 14.72
CA ARG A 328 26.62 -24.26 15.02
C ARG A 328 26.04 -22.92 14.61
N TRP A 329 24.75 -22.91 14.27
CA TRP A 329 24.03 -21.66 13.99
C TRP A 329 23.58 -20.93 15.25
N ASP A 330 23.37 -21.65 16.35
CA ASP A 330 22.80 -21.10 17.59
C ASP A 330 23.87 -20.54 18.56
N VAL A 331 25.12 -20.37 18.11
CA VAL A 331 26.27 -19.99 18.96
C VAL A 331 26.07 -18.68 19.71
N GLY A 332 25.57 -17.62 19.04
CA GLY A 332 25.27 -16.34 19.69
C GLY A 332 24.09 -16.45 20.65
N LEU A 333 23.13 -17.33 20.37
CA LEU A 333 21.95 -17.52 21.22
C LEU A 333 22.28 -18.26 22.53
N GLN A 334 23.35 -19.06 22.57
CA GLN A 334 23.77 -19.73 23.81
C GLN A 334 24.16 -18.76 24.93
N ARG A 335 24.37 -17.47 24.62
CA ARG A 335 24.59 -16.40 25.61
C ARG A 335 23.33 -16.02 26.39
N TYR A 336 22.15 -16.36 25.86
CA TYR A 336 20.88 -16.05 26.50
C TYR A 336 20.44 -17.18 27.44
N PRO A 337 19.82 -16.87 28.60
CA PRO A 337 19.26 -17.88 29.48
C PRO A 337 18.26 -18.77 28.75
N ARG A 338 18.37 -20.08 28.96
CA ARG A 338 17.42 -21.05 28.42
C ARG A 338 16.22 -21.12 29.35
N VAL A 339 15.03 -21.22 28.78
CA VAL A 339 13.79 -21.33 29.55
C VAL A 339 12.92 -22.48 29.07
N THR A 340 12.08 -22.99 29.97
CA THR A 340 10.98 -23.87 29.64
C THR A 340 9.66 -23.31 30.13
N LEU A 341 8.60 -23.44 29.33
CA LEU A 341 7.26 -23.07 29.75
C LEU A 341 6.74 -24.01 30.84
N ARG A 342 6.17 -23.45 31.90
CA ARG A 342 5.57 -24.19 33.03
C ARG A 342 4.11 -24.55 32.79
N MET A 343 3.45 -23.88 31.86
CA MET A 343 2.05 -24.04 31.52
C MET A 343 1.84 -23.77 30.04
N GLU A 344 0.74 -24.29 29.51
CA GLU A 344 0.34 -24.01 28.14
C GLU A 344 -0.13 -22.56 28.00
N MET A 345 0.46 -21.82 27.05
CA MET A 345 0.03 -20.45 26.75
C MET A 345 0.52 -19.97 25.39
N PRO A 346 -0.20 -19.05 24.73
CA PRO A 346 0.28 -18.40 23.52
C PRO A 346 1.38 -17.38 23.82
N LEU A 347 2.25 -17.16 22.84
CA LEU A 347 3.09 -15.96 22.81
C LEU A 347 2.22 -14.72 22.62
N ARG A 348 2.71 -13.53 22.97
CA ARG A 348 2.05 -12.24 22.68
C ARG A 348 2.91 -11.34 21.80
N ASP A 349 2.28 -10.48 21.01
CA ASP A 349 2.93 -9.51 20.14
C ASP A 349 3.74 -8.45 20.93
N ARG A 350 3.24 -8.05 22.10
CA ARG A 350 3.87 -7.15 23.05
C ARG A 350 3.53 -7.54 24.49
N PRO A 351 4.22 -6.98 25.51
CA PRO A 351 3.80 -7.12 26.90
C PRO A 351 2.32 -6.74 27.06
N GLU A 352 1.52 -7.62 27.65
CA GLU A 352 0.06 -7.45 27.84
C GLU A 352 -0.74 -7.30 26.52
N GLY A 353 -0.12 -7.59 25.37
CA GLY A 353 -0.72 -7.45 24.03
C GLY A 353 -1.59 -8.63 23.61
N GLU A 354 -1.87 -8.75 22.32
CA GLU A 354 -2.71 -9.83 21.80
C GLU A 354 -1.93 -11.14 21.66
N PRO A 355 -2.57 -12.30 21.89
CA PRO A 355 -1.98 -13.60 21.58
C PRO A 355 -1.58 -13.73 20.10
N ILE A 356 -0.40 -14.30 19.84
CA ILE A 356 0.09 -14.63 18.50
C ILE A 356 0.26 -16.14 18.35
N GLY A 357 -0.37 -16.69 17.31
CA GLY A 357 -0.34 -18.12 17.02
C GLY A 357 -1.03 -19.00 18.06
N ARG A 358 -0.79 -20.32 17.95
CA ARG A 358 -1.32 -21.32 18.89
C ARG A 358 -0.57 -21.30 20.21
N ALA A 359 -1.22 -21.78 21.27
CA ALA A 359 -0.58 -21.96 22.57
C ALA A 359 0.59 -22.93 22.47
N LEU A 360 1.70 -22.57 23.14
CA LEU A 360 2.87 -23.41 23.29
C LEU A 360 2.64 -24.40 24.42
N PRO A 361 3.02 -25.68 24.27
CA PRO A 361 2.80 -26.69 25.30
C PRO A 361 3.73 -26.49 26.51
N THR A 362 3.32 -27.03 27.65
CA THR A 362 4.19 -27.16 28.84
C THR A 362 5.48 -27.89 28.48
N GLY A 363 6.62 -27.40 29.00
CA GLY A 363 7.94 -27.93 28.73
C GLY A 363 8.61 -27.40 27.45
N GLN A 364 7.90 -26.63 26.63
CA GLN A 364 8.47 -26.00 25.43
C GLN A 364 9.72 -25.19 25.79
N ALA A 365 10.85 -25.52 25.15
CA ALA A 365 12.12 -24.85 25.36
C ALA A 365 12.27 -23.62 24.45
N ALA A 366 12.90 -22.56 24.98
CA ALA A 366 13.18 -21.33 24.28
C ALA A 366 14.44 -20.61 24.83
N PHE A 367 14.87 -19.56 24.15
CA PHE A 367 15.85 -18.59 24.66
C PHE A 367 15.12 -17.33 25.14
N ALA A 368 15.47 -16.83 26.33
CA ALA A 368 14.98 -15.55 26.83
C ALA A 368 15.87 -14.40 26.31
N VAL A 369 15.40 -13.71 25.27
CA VAL A 369 16.23 -12.77 24.48
C VAL A 369 16.04 -11.31 24.88
N GLU A 370 14.96 -10.99 25.61
CA GLU A 370 14.64 -9.62 26.02
C GLU A 370 13.68 -9.63 27.22
N ARG A 371 13.72 -8.61 28.08
CA ARG A 371 12.76 -8.41 29.17
C ARG A 371 12.31 -6.97 29.29
N THR A 372 11.13 -6.78 29.86
CA THR A 372 10.65 -5.45 30.27
C THR A 372 11.49 -4.88 31.42
N ALA A 373 11.49 -3.55 31.57
CA ALA A 373 12.25 -2.87 32.62
C ALA A 373 11.82 -3.31 34.03
N ASP A 374 10.51 -3.54 34.24
CA ASP A 374 9.95 -4.10 35.48
C ASP A 374 10.18 -5.62 35.62
N GLY A 375 10.67 -6.28 34.57
CA GLY A 375 10.95 -7.72 34.53
C GLY A 375 9.71 -8.62 34.51
N ARG A 376 8.49 -8.08 34.43
CA ARG A 376 7.24 -8.89 34.45
C ARG A 376 7.06 -9.70 33.18
N TRP A 377 7.54 -9.20 32.05
CA TRP A 377 7.43 -9.83 30.74
C TRP A 377 8.80 -10.15 30.15
N VAL A 378 8.89 -11.32 29.51
CA VAL A 378 10.10 -11.84 28.86
C VAL A 378 9.75 -12.24 27.43
N ALA A 379 10.55 -11.79 26.47
CA ALA A 379 10.45 -12.22 25.09
C ALA A 379 11.22 -13.53 24.90
N LEU A 380 10.53 -14.52 24.36
CA LEU A 380 11.08 -15.82 23.99
C LEU A 380 11.42 -15.83 22.51
N LEU A 381 12.55 -16.43 22.16
CA LEU A 381 12.86 -16.88 20.80
C LEU A 381 12.79 -18.41 20.76
N LEU A 382 11.87 -18.94 19.96
CA LEU A 382 11.73 -20.38 19.74
C LEU A 382 12.77 -20.85 18.71
N PRO A 383 13.78 -21.64 19.10
CA PRO A 383 14.86 -22.02 18.18
C PRO A 383 14.40 -22.99 17.10
N ASP A 384 13.39 -23.82 17.36
CA ASP A 384 12.79 -24.68 16.35
C ASP A 384 12.03 -23.84 15.31
N ARG A 385 11.23 -22.85 15.74
CA ARG A 385 10.29 -22.10 14.87
C ARG A 385 10.74 -20.73 14.38
N GLY A 386 11.82 -20.18 14.93
CA GLY A 386 12.24 -18.80 14.67
C GLY A 386 11.25 -17.72 15.16
N ARG A 387 10.16 -18.12 15.82
CA ARG A 387 9.14 -17.19 16.32
C ARG A 387 9.63 -16.50 17.59
N LYS A 388 9.50 -15.18 17.63
CA LYS A 388 9.72 -14.34 18.81
C LYS A 388 8.37 -13.89 19.38
N GLY A 389 8.23 -13.86 20.70
CA GLY A 389 7.03 -13.28 21.34
C GLY A 389 7.11 -13.21 22.85
N TRP A 390 6.19 -12.50 23.48
CA TRP A 390 6.21 -12.17 24.90
C TRP A 390 5.38 -13.13 25.74
N VAL A 391 5.90 -13.50 26.91
CA VAL A 391 5.18 -14.25 27.95
C VAL A 391 5.45 -13.63 29.33
N PRO A 392 4.54 -13.81 30.30
CA PRO A 392 4.79 -13.41 31.66
C PRO A 392 5.92 -14.24 32.29
N ARG A 393 6.76 -13.61 33.11
CA ARG A 393 7.93 -14.22 33.73
C ARG A 393 7.57 -15.43 34.59
N GLU A 394 6.45 -15.38 35.29
CA GLU A 394 5.97 -16.45 36.17
C GLU A 394 5.66 -17.76 35.43
N ALA A 395 5.42 -17.70 34.12
CA ALA A 395 5.20 -18.88 33.28
C ALA A 395 6.49 -19.63 32.91
N LEU A 396 7.66 -19.15 33.34
CA LEU A 396 8.97 -19.65 32.92
C LEU A 396 9.74 -20.36 34.04
N THR A 397 10.42 -21.43 33.68
CA THR A 397 11.54 -21.99 34.45
C THR A 397 12.84 -21.58 33.78
N PHE A 398 13.72 -20.88 34.49
CA PHE A 398 15.02 -20.45 33.98
C PHE A 398 16.11 -21.48 34.21
N ARG A 399 17.01 -21.59 33.22
CA ARG A 399 18.28 -22.30 33.27
C ARG A 399 19.37 -21.31 32.84
N GLY A 400 20.02 -20.70 33.83
CA GLY A 400 20.89 -19.53 33.67
C GLY A 400 20.41 -18.35 34.52
N ASP A 401 21.15 -17.25 34.52
CA ASP A 401 20.82 -16.05 35.30
C ASP A 401 19.82 -15.15 34.52
N PRO A 402 18.59 -14.93 35.02
CA PRO A 402 17.64 -14.03 34.37
C PRO A 402 18.10 -12.56 34.27
N GLN A 403 19.14 -12.15 35.01
CA GLN A 403 19.71 -10.80 34.90
C GLN A 403 20.51 -10.60 33.60
N GLU A 404 20.98 -11.69 32.97
CA GLU A 404 21.67 -11.65 31.67
C GLU A 404 20.71 -11.32 30.52
N ILE A 405 19.40 -11.36 30.74
CA ILE A 405 18.40 -11.01 29.73
C ILE A 405 18.43 -9.48 29.51
N PRO A 406 18.69 -9.02 28.28
CA PRO A 406 18.71 -7.59 27.96
C PRO A 406 17.38 -6.91 28.28
N VAL A 407 17.45 -5.73 28.90
CA VAL A 407 16.27 -4.89 29.13
C VAL A 407 15.87 -4.21 27.83
N ARG A 408 14.59 -4.33 27.46
CA ARG A 408 13.98 -3.61 26.34
C ARG A 408 14.23 -2.13 26.49
N ARG A 409 14.78 -1.51 25.44
CA ARG A 409 14.93 -0.05 25.38
C ARG A 409 13.60 0.57 24.96
N ASP A 410 12.84 1.03 25.94
CA ASP A 410 11.64 1.83 25.68
C ASP A 410 12.05 3.28 25.35
N GLY A 411 11.75 3.74 24.14
CA GLY A 411 12.13 5.08 23.67
C GLY A 411 11.74 5.33 22.22
N PRO A 412 12.01 6.54 21.69
CA PRO A 412 11.83 6.82 20.27
C PRO A 412 12.70 5.90 19.43
N VAL A 413 12.17 5.43 18.30
CA VAL A 413 12.96 4.67 17.33
C VAL A 413 13.96 5.61 16.70
N ARG A 414 15.24 5.37 16.94
CA ARG A 414 16.33 6.18 16.39
C ARG A 414 16.77 5.59 15.07
N LEU A 415 17.20 6.47 14.20
CA LEU A 415 17.61 6.16 12.85
C LEU A 415 19.03 6.69 12.64
N THR A 416 19.91 5.87 12.06
CA THR A 416 21.26 6.27 11.64
C THR A 416 21.42 5.98 10.16
N LEU A 417 21.90 6.94 9.36
CA LEU A 417 22.15 6.71 7.94
C LEU A 417 23.36 5.82 7.72
N ARG A 418 23.22 4.82 6.85
CA ARG A 418 24.32 3.91 6.42
C ARG A 418 25.23 4.55 5.39
N ARG A 419 24.69 5.49 4.61
CA ARG A 419 25.37 6.20 3.52
C ARG A 419 24.84 7.62 3.40
N ALA A 420 25.47 8.44 2.56
CA ALA A 420 24.90 9.73 2.20
C ALA A 420 23.53 9.52 1.53
N THR A 421 22.51 10.30 1.91
CA THR A 421 21.14 10.10 1.44
C THR A 421 20.38 11.41 1.38
N ALA A 422 19.69 11.62 0.25
CA ALA A 422 18.70 12.67 0.09
C ALA A 422 17.52 12.44 1.05
N LEU A 423 17.30 13.40 1.95
CA LEU A 423 16.06 13.53 2.70
C LEU A 423 14.99 14.07 1.76
N ARG A 424 13.91 13.33 1.54
CA ARG A 424 12.90 13.67 0.52
C ARG A 424 11.61 14.23 1.10
N LEU A 425 10.92 15.06 0.33
CA LEU A 425 9.60 15.58 0.71
C LEU A 425 8.55 14.47 0.82
N ALA A 426 8.72 13.39 0.05
CA ALA A 426 7.81 12.26 -0.05
C ALA A 426 8.59 10.92 -0.09
N PRO A 427 7.99 9.79 0.34
CA PRO A 427 8.53 8.44 0.26
C PRO A 427 8.49 7.93 -1.19
N SER A 428 9.24 8.62 -2.06
CA SER A 428 9.41 8.25 -3.46
C SER A 428 10.84 8.60 -3.90
N PRO A 429 11.50 7.74 -4.69
CA PRO A 429 12.86 8.01 -5.16
C PRO A 429 12.93 9.23 -6.10
N THR A 430 11.81 9.65 -6.69
CA THR A 430 11.72 10.81 -7.58
C THR A 430 11.23 12.08 -6.86
N ALA A 431 10.85 11.98 -5.59
CA ALA A 431 10.41 13.14 -4.83
C ALA A 431 11.54 14.16 -4.64
N PRO A 432 11.23 15.47 -4.63
CA PRO A 432 12.23 16.51 -4.38
C PRO A 432 13.04 16.25 -3.10
N ALA A 433 14.35 16.40 -3.20
CA ALA A 433 15.24 16.38 -2.05
C ALA A 433 15.13 17.69 -1.28
N LEU A 434 14.91 17.59 0.03
CA LEU A 434 14.91 18.69 0.99
C LEU A 434 16.33 19.03 1.46
N ALA A 435 17.16 18.00 1.64
CA ALA A 435 18.56 18.11 2.06
C ALA A 435 19.33 16.84 1.69
N GLU A 436 20.66 16.94 1.55
CA GLU A 436 21.57 15.79 1.48
C GLU A 436 22.22 15.60 2.85
N LEU A 437 22.12 14.39 3.41
CA LEU A 437 22.59 14.08 4.75
C LEU A 437 23.74 13.08 4.67
N PRO A 438 24.89 13.32 5.34
CA PRO A 438 26.03 12.42 5.25
C PRO A 438 25.79 11.11 6.02
N ALA A 439 26.56 10.08 5.66
CA ALA A 439 26.57 8.80 6.37
C ALA A 439 26.84 8.98 7.88
N GLY A 440 26.23 8.15 8.71
CA GLY A 440 26.37 8.17 10.18
C GLY A 440 25.50 9.21 10.89
N SER A 441 24.83 10.09 10.14
CA SER A 441 23.96 11.08 10.73
C SER A 441 22.70 10.45 11.36
N ARG A 442 22.19 11.06 12.43
CA ARG A 442 21.19 10.47 13.32
C ARG A 442 19.90 11.30 13.39
N GLY A 443 18.77 10.61 13.52
CA GLY A 443 17.46 11.22 13.69
C GLY A 443 16.47 10.32 14.43
N VAL A 444 15.23 10.78 14.56
CA VAL A 444 14.13 10.03 15.19
C VAL A 444 13.08 9.68 14.14
N ALA A 445 12.73 8.40 14.03
CA ALA A 445 11.67 7.95 13.15
C ALA A 445 10.29 8.38 13.69
N GLU A 446 9.53 9.06 12.84
CA GLU A 446 8.20 9.61 13.17
C GLU A 446 7.07 8.86 12.50
N LEU A 447 7.28 8.44 11.25
CA LEU A 447 6.34 7.66 10.45
C LEU A 447 7.10 6.64 9.61
N THR A 448 6.41 5.59 9.21
CA THR A 448 6.88 4.68 8.16
C THR A 448 5.76 4.42 7.18
N THR A 449 6.04 4.20 5.90
CA THR A 449 4.99 3.79 4.97
C THR A 449 4.40 2.43 5.38
N SER A 450 3.18 2.12 4.95
CA SER A 450 2.52 0.84 5.29
C SER A 450 3.30 -0.39 4.82
N ASP A 451 4.07 -0.26 3.73
CA ASP A 451 5.00 -1.27 3.20
C ASP A 451 6.39 -1.23 3.89
N ARG A 452 6.58 -0.28 4.82
CA ARG A 452 7.82 0.02 5.56
C ARG A 452 9.07 0.26 4.68
N ARG A 453 8.88 0.60 3.40
CA ARG A 453 9.97 0.93 2.46
C ARG A 453 10.57 2.32 2.72
N TRP A 454 9.83 3.19 3.40
CA TRP A 454 10.28 4.54 3.70
C TRP A 454 10.04 4.90 5.16
N TRP A 455 10.96 5.69 5.70
CA TRP A 455 10.91 6.21 7.06
C TRP A 455 10.93 7.72 7.02
N ARG A 456 9.92 8.36 7.63
CA ARG A 456 9.95 9.79 7.88
C ARG A 456 10.75 10.02 9.15
N VAL A 457 11.79 10.82 9.06
CA VAL A 457 12.77 11.02 10.11
C VAL A 457 12.90 12.50 10.46
N ARG A 458 12.89 12.83 11.75
CA ARG A 458 13.13 14.17 12.31
C ARG A 458 14.59 14.34 12.70
N TRP A 459 15.17 15.46 12.28
CA TRP A 459 16.57 15.85 12.43
C TRP A 459 16.67 17.28 12.94
N GLU A 460 17.89 17.71 13.29
CA GLU A 460 18.17 19.06 13.82
C GLU A 460 17.78 20.20 12.85
N GLY A 461 17.62 19.90 11.55
CA GLY A 461 17.20 20.86 10.51
C GLY A 461 15.80 20.68 9.91
N GLY A 462 14.99 19.73 10.41
CA GLY A 462 13.64 19.48 9.87
C GLY A 462 13.25 18.01 9.84
N ALA A 463 12.31 17.64 8.97
CA ALA A 463 11.87 16.26 8.80
C ALA A 463 11.58 15.93 7.33
N GLY A 464 11.84 14.68 6.95
CA GLY A 464 11.56 14.18 5.60
C GLY A 464 11.74 12.67 5.52
N TRP A 465 11.63 12.13 4.30
CA TRP A 465 11.60 10.70 4.04
C TRP A 465 12.95 10.18 3.54
N VAL A 466 13.36 9.04 4.09
CA VAL A 466 14.54 8.29 3.65
C VAL A 466 14.15 6.84 3.36
N HIS A 467 14.83 6.22 2.41
CA HIS A 467 14.54 4.84 2.04
C HIS A 467 15.01 3.88 3.15
N ALA A 468 14.26 2.81 3.41
CA ALA A 468 14.55 1.85 4.48
C ALA A 468 15.92 1.17 4.34
N LEU A 469 16.41 1.03 3.11
CA LEU A 469 17.75 0.49 2.83
C LEU A 469 18.89 1.40 3.27
N ASP A 470 18.63 2.70 3.44
CA ASP A 470 19.66 3.68 3.74
C ASP A 470 19.88 3.82 5.25
N VAL A 471 19.14 3.06 6.06
CA VAL A 471 19.01 3.34 7.48
C VAL A 471 19.23 2.12 8.37
N ALA A 472 19.85 2.38 9.51
CA ALA A 472 19.89 1.48 10.65
C ALA A 472 18.92 2.00 11.71
N LEU A 473 18.03 1.12 12.19
CA LEU A 473 17.08 1.45 13.25
C LEU A 473 17.58 0.92 14.59
N GLU A 474 17.38 1.72 15.62
CA GLU A 474 17.56 1.34 17.03
C GLU A 474 16.23 1.55 17.77
N GLY A 475 15.79 0.53 18.51
CA GLY A 475 14.47 0.50 19.16
C GLY A 475 13.48 -0.41 18.42
N ASP A 476 12.21 -0.39 18.83
CA ASP A 476 11.14 -1.22 18.26
C ASP A 476 10.45 -0.52 17.07
N PRO A 477 10.74 -0.92 15.82
CA PRO A 477 10.19 -0.28 14.61
C PRO A 477 8.67 -0.42 14.52
N GLY A 478 8.06 -1.41 15.19
CA GLY A 478 6.62 -1.59 15.26
C GLY A 478 5.89 -0.46 16.00
N ARG A 479 6.61 0.36 16.78
CA ARG A 479 6.06 1.53 17.48
C ARG A 479 5.94 2.77 16.59
N VAL A 480 6.58 2.79 15.42
CA VAL A 480 6.49 3.93 14.50
C VAL A 480 5.16 3.85 13.76
N PRO A 481 4.29 4.87 13.87
CA PRO A 481 3.00 4.87 13.19
C PRO A 481 3.14 4.72 11.67
N THR A 482 2.22 3.99 11.07
CA THR A 482 2.19 3.80 9.62
C THR A 482 1.47 4.95 8.93
N ALA A 483 2.08 5.46 7.87
CA ALA A 483 1.43 6.31 6.89
C ALA A 483 0.81 5.42 5.80
N PRO A 484 -0.40 5.71 5.32
CA PRO A 484 -0.91 5.09 4.11
C PRO A 484 0.06 5.38 2.95
N CYS A 485 0.01 4.58 1.88
CA CYS A 485 0.87 4.72 0.71
C CYS A 485 0.12 5.33 -0.51
N PRO A 486 -0.45 6.55 -0.44
CA PRO A 486 -1.06 7.21 -1.60
C PRO A 486 -0.04 7.65 -2.66
N TRP A 487 1.25 7.67 -2.34
CA TRP A 487 2.34 8.23 -3.15
C TRP A 487 2.85 7.27 -4.25
N ALA A 488 2.39 6.01 -4.22
CA ALA A 488 2.48 5.08 -5.34
C ALA A 488 1.40 5.36 -6.42
N ASP A 489 0.53 6.34 -6.18
CA ASP A 489 -0.47 6.76 -7.15
C ASP A 489 0.22 7.49 -8.32
N ALA A 490 0.26 6.82 -9.47
CA ALA A 490 0.77 7.38 -10.72
C ALA A 490 0.09 8.71 -11.08
N ASP A 491 -1.13 8.93 -10.59
CA ASP A 491 -1.90 10.15 -10.82
C ASP A 491 -1.28 11.35 -10.11
N LEU A 492 -0.78 11.17 -8.87
CA LEU A 492 -0.08 12.24 -8.14
C LEU A 492 1.22 12.66 -8.83
N GLN A 493 1.96 11.69 -9.38
CA GLN A 493 3.18 11.95 -10.14
C GLN A 493 2.88 12.68 -11.44
N ARG A 494 1.87 12.22 -12.19
CA ARG A 494 1.40 12.88 -13.42
C ARG A 494 0.98 14.32 -13.16
N LEU A 495 0.41 14.60 -12.00
CA LEU A 495 0.00 15.94 -11.58
C LEU A 495 1.10 16.75 -10.92
N ASN A 496 2.32 16.23 -10.74
CA ASN A 496 3.39 16.89 -9.98
C ASN A 496 2.93 17.38 -8.59
N LEU A 497 2.17 16.52 -7.89
CA LEU A 497 1.60 16.80 -6.58
C LEU A 497 2.25 15.92 -5.52
N SER A 498 2.77 16.53 -4.45
CA SER A 498 3.31 15.85 -3.27
C SER A 498 2.42 16.14 -2.07
N LEU A 499 2.07 15.11 -1.30
CA LEU A 499 1.18 15.21 -0.14
C LEU A 499 1.90 14.75 1.12
N GLU A 500 1.93 15.54 2.19
CA GLU A 500 2.58 15.17 3.44
C GLU A 500 1.58 14.57 4.43
N TRP A 501 1.51 13.25 4.54
CA TRP A 501 0.68 12.59 5.57
C TRP A 501 1.22 12.87 6.97
N ILE A 502 0.42 13.52 7.81
CA ILE A 502 0.82 13.92 9.16
C ILE A 502 -0.23 13.64 10.24
N GLU A 503 -1.35 12.98 9.91
CA GLU A 503 -2.42 12.68 10.87
C GLU A 503 -1.91 12.10 12.20
N PRO A 504 -0.98 11.12 12.24
CA PRO A 504 -0.53 10.53 13.50
C PRO A 504 0.30 11.49 14.35
N LEU A 505 0.82 12.56 13.73
CA LEU A 505 1.69 13.56 14.34
C LEU A 505 0.91 14.80 14.82
N LEU A 506 -0.39 14.89 14.50
CA LEU A 506 -1.22 16.01 14.92
C LEU A 506 -1.75 15.79 16.35
N PRO A 507 -1.78 16.85 17.19
CA PRO A 507 -2.38 16.77 18.51
C PRO A 507 -3.89 16.50 18.41
N ARG A 508 -4.42 15.74 19.38
CA ARG A 508 -5.84 15.34 19.44
C ARG A 508 -6.26 15.00 20.86
N ARG A 509 -7.53 15.30 21.20
CA ARG A 509 -8.10 14.96 22.53
C ARG A 509 -8.50 13.48 22.64
N LYS A 510 -8.72 12.78 21.53
CA LYS A 510 -9.06 11.36 21.46
C LYS A 510 -8.33 10.68 20.29
N PRO A 511 -8.00 9.37 20.37
CA PRO A 511 -7.29 8.66 19.29
C PRO A 511 -8.01 8.69 17.94
N SER A 512 -9.34 8.60 17.89
CA SER A 512 -10.12 8.73 16.65
C SER A 512 -11.31 9.67 16.88
N PRO A 513 -11.17 10.99 16.67
CA PRO A 513 -12.23 11.95 16.99
C PRO A 513 -13.38 11.95 15.97
N TRP A 514 -13.19 11.38 14.78
CA TRP A 514 -14.13 11.50 13.66
C TRP A 514 -14.73 10.15 13.24
N PRO A 515 -16.07 10.06 13.07
CA PRO A 515 -16.72 8.92 12.42
C PRO A 515 -16.23 8.72 10.97
N ARG A 516 -16.43 7.53 10.39
CA ARG A 516 -16.00 7.23 9.01
C ARG A 516 -17.18 7.03 8.05
N ARG A 517 -16.98 7.35 6.77
CA ARG A 517 -17.89 7.07 5.65
C ARG A 517 -17.19 6.25 4.56
N PRO A 518 -17.93 5.51 3.72
CA PRO A 518 -17.42 5.02 2.45
C PRO A 518 -16.99 6.17 1.53
N LEU A 519 -15.96 5.95 0.70
CA LEU A 519 -15.43 7.00 -0.19
C LEU A 519 -16.43 7.42 -1.28
N GLU A 520 -17.28 6.51 -1.72
CA GLU A 520 -18.42 6.81 -2.60
C GLU A 520 -19.47 7.73 -1.96
N GLY A 521 -19.33 8.08 -0.67
CA GLY A 521 -20.13 9.09 0.01
C GLY A 521 -19.60 10.52 -0.14
N VAL A 522 -18.40 10.72 -0.73
CA VAL A 522 -17.88 12.08 -0.99
C VAL A 522 -18.65 12.71 -2.15
N ARG A 523 -19.16 13.93 -1.95
CA ARG A 523 -19.94 14.71 -2.93
C ARG A 523 -19.36 16.08 -3.22
N TYR A 524 -18.61 16.67 -2.29
CA TYR A 524 -18.05 18.01 -2.45
C TYR A 524 -16.59 18.09 -1.99
N LEU A 525 -15.84 18.97 -2.65
CA LEU A 525 -14.56 19.48 -2.16
C LEU A 525 -14.82 20.89 -1.64
N ILE A 526 -14.59 21.13 -0.35
CA ILE A 526 -14.90 22.42 0.28
C ILE A 526 -13.60 23.17 0.59
N LEU A 527 -13.43 24.32 -0.04
CA LEU A 527 -12.30 25.21 0.12
C LEU A 527 -12.53 26.15 1.31
N HIS A 528 -11.56 26.16 2.22
CA HIS A 528 -11.51 27.01 3.41
C HIS A 528 -10.30 27.95 3.32
N PRO A 529 -10.44 29.13 2.71
CA PRO A 529 -9.41 30.17 2.83
C PRO A 529 -9.34 30.64 4.28
N LEU A 530 -8.14 30.63 4.86
CA LEU A 530 -7.89 30.98 6.26
C LEU A 530 -7.05 32.25 6.33
N GLU A 531 -7.54 33.24 7.05
CA GLU A 531 -6.83 34.48 7.36
C GLU A 531 -5.88 34.27 8.56
N ILE A 532 -4.81 33.52 8.29
CA ILE A 532 -3.75 33.14 9.23
C ILE A 532 -2.38 33.30 8.54
N PRO A 533 -1.25 33.34 9.27
CA PRO A 533 0.07 33.34 8.65
C PRO A 533 0.22 32.18 7.65
N GLY A 534 0.73 32.48 6.46
CA GLY A 534 0.81 31.51 5.35
C GLY A 534 1.78 30.35 5.60
N ASP A 535 2.72 30.52 6.51
CA ASP A 535 3.74 29.56 6.93
C ASP A 535 3.38 28.84 8.25
N LEU A 536 2.18 29.09 8.81
CA LEU A 536 1.77 28.48 10.07
C LEU A 536 1.73 26.95 9.92
N PRO A 537 2.49 26.17 10.73
CA PRO A 537 2.50 24.73 10.62
C PRO A 537 1.18 24.12 11.10
N PRO A 538 0.76 22.98 10.52
CA PRO A 538 -0.51 22.35 10.87
C PRO A 538 -0.60 21.91 12.33
N GLN A 539 0.54 21.59 12.98
CA GLN A 539 0.60 21.30 14.41
C GLN A 539 0.19 22.52 15.26
N ALA A 540 0.76 23.70 14.98
CA ALA A 540 0.41 24.91 15.71
C ALA A 540 -1.06 25.30 15.52
N LEU A 541 -1.59 25.15 14.30
CA LEU A 541 -3.01 25.35 14.05
C LEU A 541 -3.88 24.32 14.80
N ALA A 542 -3.46 23.05 14.84
CA ALA A 542 -4.17 22.00 15.58
C ALA A 542 -4.21 22.30 17.09
N GLU A 543 -3.08 22.70 17.68
CA GLU A 543 -2.98 23.11 19.09
C GLU A 543 -3.93 24.26 19.39
N PHE A 544 -3.88 25.33 18.58
CA PHE A 544 -4.78 26.47 18.73
C PHE A 544 -6.27 26.08 18.67
N LEU A 545 -6.65 25.22 17.72
CA LEU A 545 -8.03 24.74 17.59
C LEU A 545 -8.49 23.91 18.79
N ILE A 546 -7.58 23.12 19.37
CA ILE A 546 -7.88 22.26 20.53
C ILE A 546 -7.98 23.08 21.81
N GLU A 547 -7.01 23.96 22.05
CA GLU A 547 -6.87 24.72 23.30
C GLU A 547 -7.85 25.88 23.37
N HIS A 548 -8.02 26.62 22.27
CA HIS A 548 -8.79 27.86 22.27
C HIS A 548 -10.16 27.75 21.59
N LYS A 549 -10.37 26.78 20.70
CA LYS A 549 -11.65 26.57 20.01
C LYS A 549 -12.41 25.32 20.47
N GLY A 550 -11.88 24.60 21.47
CA GLY A 550 -12.52 23.42 22.04
C GLY A 550 -12.71 22.26 21.06
N ARG A 551 -11.98 22.24 19.94
CA ARG A 551 -12.09 21.20 18.91
C ARG A 551 -11.46 19.89 19.41
N LEU A 552 -11.93 18.77 18.85
CA LEU A 552 -11.42 17.43 19.18
C LEU A 552 -10.05 17.15 18.55
N GLY A 553 -9.73 17.84 17.46
CA GLY A 553 -8.52 17.72 16.66
C GLY A 553 -8.60 18.60 15.41
N PHE A 554 -7.71 18.36 14.46
CA PHE A 554 -7.73 19.05 13.16
C PHE A 554 -9.00 18.70 12.36
N PRO A 555 -9.76 19.67 11.82
CA PRO A 555 -11.05 19.40 11.18
C PRO A 555 -11.00 19.30 9.64
N PHE A 556 -9.87 19.63 9.02
CA PHE A 556 -9.71 19.59 7.57
C PHE A 556 -8.96 18.32 7.14
N HIS A 557 -9.27 17.81 5.94
CA HIS A 557 -8.58 16.65 5.36
C HIS A 557 -7.23 17.04 4.77
N PHE A 558 -7.15 18.26 4.23
CA PHE A 558 -5.93 18.84 3.70
C PHE A 558 -5.72 20.24 4.25
N TYR A 559 -4.44 20.60 4.44
CA TYR A 559 -4.00 21.93 4.82
C TYR A 559 -2.87 22.38 3.91
N LEU A 560 -3.00 23.57 3.33
CA LEU A 560 -2.05 24.14 2.38
C LEU A 560 -1.41 25.40 2.96
N THR A 561 -0.09 25.51 2.83
CA THR A 561 0.70 26.69 3.19
C THR A 561 1.04 27.54 1.98
N ALA A 562 1.42 28.79 2.22
CA ALA A 562 1.67 29.79 1.17
C ALA A 562 2.86 29.41 0.26
N ASP A 563 3.81 28.62 0.78
CA ASP A 563 4.95 28.06 0.04
C ASP A 563 4.58 26.89 -0.90
N GLY A 564 3.32 26.43 -0.85
CA GLY A 564 2.80 25.38 -1.71
C GLY A 564 2.94 23.95 -1.16
N ARG A 565 3.30 23.77 0.11
CA ARG A 565 3.23 22.45 0.75
C ARG A 565 1.78 22.07 1.00
N VAL A 566 1.47 20.77 0.83
CA VAL A 566 0.13 20.22 1.00
C VAL A 566 0.19 19.11 2.04
N PHE A 567 -0.35 19.38 3.22
CA PHE A 567 -0.42 18.41 4.31
C PHE A 567 -1.72 17.62 4.22
N TRP A 568 -1.61 16.30 4.27
CA TRP A 568 -2.74 15.39 4.40
C TRP A 568 -2.93 15.06 5.88
N THR A 569 -3.95 15.66 6.46
CA THR A 569 -4.14 15.77 7.91
C THR A 569 -5.14 14.78 8.48
N LEU A 570 -6.02 14.18 7.65
CA LEU A 570 -7.00 13.18 8.06
C LEU A 570 -7.29 12.16 6.94
N PRO A 571 -7.65 10.90 7.25
CA PRO A 571 -8.12 9.95 6.23
C PRO A 571 -9.36 10.48 5.50
N LEU A 572 -9.50 10.19 4.20
CA LEU A 572 -10.58 10.71 3.35
C LEU A 572 -11.97 10.25 3.82
N GLU A 573 -12.02 9.12 4.53
CA GLU A 573 -13.21 8.55 5.16
C GLU A 573 -13.69 9.37 6.37
N ALA A 574 -12.83 10.18 6.99
CA ALA A 574 -13.19 10.95 8.19
C ALA A 574 -14.34 11.93 7.90
N MET A 575 -15.42 11.83 8.67
CA MET A 575 -16.54 12.76 8.68
C MET A 575 -16.32 13.81 9.76
N THR A 576 -15.90 14.99 9.33
CA THR A 576 -15.55 16.12 10.20
C THR A 576 -16.68 17.14 10.28
N ASP A 577 -16.55 18.14 11.15
CA ASP A 577 -17.49 19.25 11.31
C ASP A 577 -17.11 20.53 10.54
N HIS A 578 -16.16 20.45 9.59
CA HIS A 578 -15.58 21.63 8.91
C HIS A 578 -16.62 22.53 8.20
N ALA A 579 -17.76 21.99 7.76
CA ALA A 579 -18.76 22.72 6.99
C ALA A 579 -20.20 22.43 7.44
N GLY A 580 -20.53 22.64 8.73
CA GLY A 580 -21.93 22.76 9.19
C GLY A 580 -22.87 21.62 8.75
N GLY A 581 -22.45 20.37 8.91
CA GLY A 581 -23.19 19.17 8.48
C GLY A 581 -22.78 18.63 7.10
N CYS A 582 -22.31 19.49 6.18
CA CYS A 582 -21.75 19.06 4.88
C CYS A 582 -20.47 18.25 5.02
N GLY A 583 -19.74 18.39 6.15
CA GLY A 583 -18.51 17.62 6.43
C GLY A 583 -18.71 16.09 6.48
N ARG A 584 -19.97 15.62 6.51
CA ARG A 584 -20.33 14.20 6.37
C ARG A 584 -20.27 13.68 4.93
N ILE A 585 -20.30 14.57 3.94
CA ILE A 585 -20.32 14.25 2.50
C ILE A 585 -19.23 15.01 1.73
N SER A 586 -18.22 15.54 2.41
CA SER A 586 -17.22 16.40 1.78
C SER A 586 -15.82 16.20 2.33
N VAL A 587 -14.85 16.62 1.53
CA VAL A 587 -13.45 16.74 1.90
C VAL A 587 -13.13 18.22 2.08
N GLY A 588 -12.59 18.59 3.24
CA GLY A 588 -12.24 19.98 3.58
C GLY A 588 -10.79 20.29 3.24
N LEU A 589 -10.56 21.37 2.51
CA LEU A 589 -9.24 21.84 2.07
C LEU A 589 -9.00 23.24 2.66
N ALA A 590 -8.17 23.33 3.69
CA ALA A 590 -7.79 24.60 4.31
C ALA A 590 -6.57 25.23 3.61
N ILE A 591 -6.62 26.54 3.38
CA ILE A 591 -5.60 27.29 2.64
C ILE A 591 -5.15 28.48 3.50
N ALA A 592 -3.93 28.44 4.02
CA ALA A 592 -3.36 29.49 4.85
C ALA A 592 -2.92 30.71 4.04
N GLY A 593 -2.83 31.88 4.68
CA GLY A 593 -2.28 33.10 4.08
C GLY A 593 -3.23 33.85 3.16
N TRP A 594 -4.52 33.52 3.13
CA TRP A 594 -5.51 34.28 2.39
C TRP A 594 -5.89 35.58 3.14
N ARG A 595 -6.28 36.62 2.40
CA ARG A 595 -6.80 37.88 2.95
C ARG A 595 -8.05 38.29 2.19
N GLU A 596 -8.99 38.89 2.91
CA GLU A 596 -10.25 39.36 2.34
C GLU A 596 -10.00 40.33 1.17
N GLY A 597 -10.75 40.13 0.07
CA GLY A 597 -10.62 40.94 -1.15
C GLY A 597 -9.38 40.67 -2.00
N GLN A 598 -8.50 39.74 -1.61
CA GLN A 598 -7.32 39.38 -2.40
C GLN A 598 -7.45 37.99 -3.05
N PRO A 599 -6.98 37.82 -4.31
CA PRO A 599 -6.88 36.50 -4.92
C PRO A 599 -5.80 35.67 -4.22
N LEU A 600 -5.87 34.34 -4.36
CA LEU A 600 -4.78 33.47 -3.93
C LEU A 600 -3.51 33.78 -4.71
N ALA A 601 -2.37 33.73 -4.02
CA ALA A 601 -1.08 33.77 -4.68
C ALA A 601 -0.94 32.60 -5.68
N PRO A 602 -0.14 32.75 -6.75
CA PRO A 602 -0.03 31.74 -7.80
C PRO A 602 0.33 30.33 -7.31
N THR A 603 1.23 30.23 -6.33
CA THR A 603 1.71 28.94 -5.81
C THR A 603 0.61 28.17 -5.05
N PRO A 604 -0.07 28.74 -4.04
CA PRO A 604 -1.23 28.09 -3.42
C PRO A 604 -2.36 27.77 -4.40
N LEU A 605 -2.63 28.64 -5.38
CA LEU A 605 -3.65 28.41 -6.40
C LEU A 605 -3.35 27.17 -7.25
N ASP A 606 -2.14 27.04 -7.78
CA ASP A 606 -1.72 25.86 -8.55
C ASP A 606 -1.81 24.58 -7.71
N ARG A 607 -1.33 24.63 -6.45
CA ARG A 607 -1.32 23.47 -5.55
C ARG A 607 -2.71 23.00 -5.15
N VAL A 608 -3.61 23.92 -4.79
CA VAL A 608 -5.01 23.55 -4.48
C VAL A 608 -5.74 23.04 -5.72
N ALA A 609 -5.47 23.61 -6.90
CA ALA A 609 -6.07 23.16 -8.14
C ALA A 609 -5.61 21.75 -8.55
N ARG A 610 -4.32 21.42 -8.39
CA ARG A 610 -3.79 20.05 -8.59
C ARG A 610 -4.41 19.06 -7.60
N LEU A 611 -4.55 19.46 -6.33
CA LEU A 611 -5.21 18.65 -5.31
C LEU A 611 -6.68 18.41 -5.68
N CYS A 612 -7.41 19.44 -6.10
CA CYS A 612 -8.79 19.30 -6.57
C CYS A 612 -8.87 18.39 -7.81
N ALA A 613 -7.97 18.54 -8.80
CA ALA A 613 -7.94 17.70 -9.98
C ALA A 613 -7.74 16.21 -9.63
N TRP A 614 -6.81 15.90 -8.72
CA TRP A 614 -6.62 14.52 -8.23
C TRP A 614 -7.87 13.98 -7.54
N LEU A 615 -8.47 14.75 -6.64
CA LEU A 615 -9.68 14.35 -5.91
C LEU A 615 -10.91 14.24 -6.83
N MET A 616 -11.00 15.04 -7.89
CA MET A 616 -12.04 14.96 -8.92
C MET A 616 -12.00 13.62 -9.64
N ILE A 617 -10.81 13.18 -10.09
CA ILE A 617 -10.66 11.86 -10.72
C ILE A 617 -10.99 10.75 -9.72
N ARG A 618 -10.42 10.85 -8.50
CA ARG A 618 -10.58 9.84 -7.45
C ARG A 618 -12.03 9.59 -7.05
N PHE A 619 -12.84 10.65 -6.99
CA PHE A 619 -14.23 10.59 -6.55
C PHE A 619 -15.25 10.79 -7.68
N ARG A 620 -14.79 10.91 -8.94
CA ARG A 620 -15.59 11.26 -10.12
C ARG A 620 -16.41 12.54 -9.94
N LEU A 621 -15.83 13.55 -9.28
CA LEU A 621 -16.48 14.84 -9.07
C LEU A 621 -16.21 15.76 -10.26
N GLY A 622 -17.26 16.42 -10.72
CA GLY A 622 -17.16 17.52 -11.66
C GLY A 622 -16.78 18.85 -11.01
N PRO A 623 -16.43 19.86 -11.83
CA PRO A 623 -15.95 21.16 -11.36
C PRO A 623 -16.93 21.88 -10.44
N ALA A 624 -18.24 21.73 -10.67
CA ALA A 624 -19.29 22.37 -9.87
C ALA A 624 -19.32 21.88 -8.41
N GLN A 625 -18.77 20.69 -8.12
CA GLN A 625 -18.68 20.12 -6.78
C GLN A 625 -17.48 20.65 -5.97
N ILE A 626 -16.63 21.50 -6.56
CA ILE A 626 -15.67 22.31 -5.82
C ILE A 626 -16.37 23.58 -5.35
N ARG A 627 -16.54 23.72 -4.03
CA ARG A 627 -17.25 24.83 -3.40
C ARG A 627 -16.36 25.55 -2.39
N THR A 628 -16.55 26.83 -2.21
CA THR A 628 -15.97 27.54 -1.07
C THR A 628 -16.93 27.49 0.12
N ILE A 629 -16.41 27.67 1.34
CA ILE A 629 -17.27 27.71 2.53
C ILE A 629 -18.31 28.85 2.44
N ASP A 630 -17.93 29.99 1.85
CA ASP A 630 -18.82 31.14 1.63
C ASP A 630 -19.89 30.86 0.57
N GLU A 631 -19.59 30.08 -0.48
CA GLU A 631 -20.56 29.63 -1.49
C GLU A 631 -21.62 28.66 -0.92
N LEU A 632 -21.36 28.06 0.25
CA LEU A 632 -22.31 27.18 0.95
C LEU A 632 -23.04 27.91 2.08
N PHE A 633 -22.34 28.81 2.78
CA PHE A 633 -22.86 29.58 3.90
C PHE A 633 -22.49 31.06 3.73
N PRO A 634 -23.24 31.80 2.87
CA PRO A 634 -22.94 33.21 2.61
C PRO A 634 -23.08 34.05 3.88
N SER A 635 -22.07 34.88 4.17
CA SER A 635 -22.08 35.84 5.28
C SER A 635 -22.42 37.24 4.77
N ALA A 636 -23.30 37.95 5.47
CA ALA A 636 -23.69 39.31 5.08
C ALA A 636 -22.52 40.29 5.27
N GLY A 637 -22.11 40.95 4.17
CA GLY A 637 -21.12 42.05 4.21
C GLY A 637 -19.66 41.66 3.98
N ALA A 638 -19.31 40.38 3.85
CA ALA A 638 -17.95 39.93 3.53
C ALA A 638 -17.73 39.80 2.01
N VAL A 639 -16.51 40.07 1.52
CA VAL A 639 -16.11 39.77 0.14
C VAL A 639 -15.73 38.28 0.04
N PRO A 640 -16.59 37.43 -0.58
CA PRO A 640 -16.39 35.99 -0.54
C PRO A 640 -15.19 35.57 -1.40
N PHE A 641 -14.49 34.54 -0.95
CA PHE A 641 -13.53 33.87 -1.83
C PHE A 641 -14.30 33.16 -2.95
N SER A 642 -14.02 33.53 -4.21
CA SER A 642 -14.59 32.87 -5.37
C SER A 642 -13.80 31.61 -5.72
N GLY A 643 -14.49 30.47 -5.72
CA GLY A 643 -13.89 29.18 -6.12
C GLY A 643 -13.62 29.06 -7.62
N ALA A 644 -14.03 30.05 -8.43
CA ALA A 644 -13.97 29.97 -9.89
C ALA A 644 -12.55 29.75 -10.42
N ALA A 645 -11.58 30.50 -9.92
CA ALA A 645 -10.18 30.37 -10.33
C ALA A 645 -9.62 28.97 -10.05
N VAL A 646 -10.01 28.33 -8.94
CA VAL A 646 -9.59 26.96 -8.61
C VAL A 646 -10.26 25.95 -9.54
N ARG A 647 -11.56 26.13 -9.83
CA ARG A 647 -12.30 25.27 -10.78
C ARG A 647 -11.69 25.32 -12.18
N GLU A 648 -11.43 26.52 -12.70
CA GLU A 648 -10.82 26.73 -14.02
C GLU A 648 -9.40 26.14 -14.09
N ALA A 649 -8.58 26.37 -13.06
CA ALA A 649 -7.24 25.82 -12.99
C ALA A 649 -7.26 24.28 -12.92
N ALA A 650 -8.14 23.69 -12.11
CA ALA A 650 -8.27 22.23 -12.00
C ALA A 650 -8.69 21.60 -13.33
N GLN A 651 -9.68 22.19 -14.03
CA GLN A 651 -10.08 21.75 -15.37
C GLN A 651 -8.93 21.81 -16.37
N ARG A 652 -8.17 22.92 -16.38
CA ARG A 652 -7.00 23.08 -17.25
C ARG A 652 -5.95 22.02 -16.97
N ILE A 653 -5.64 21.76 -15.69
CA ILE A 653 -4.69 20.72 -15.27
C ILE A 653 -5.15 19.33 -15.74
N LEU A 654 -6.43 18.99 -15.61
CA LEU A 654 -6.95 17.71 -16.10
C LEU A 654 -6.79 17.57 -17.63
N LYS A 655 -7.08 18.63 -18.39
CA LYS A 655 -6.91 18.66 -19.84
C LYS A 655 -5.43 18.50 -20.26
N GLU A 656 -4.53 19.25 -19.62
CA GLU A 656 -3.08 19.16 -19.85
C GLU A 656 -2.56 17.76 -19.51
N ALA A 657 -3.10 17.15 -18.45
CA ALA A 657 -2.81 15.78 -18.10
C ALA A 657 -3.46 14.75 -19.04
N GLY A 658 -4.32 15.13 -19.99
CA GLY A 658 -4.98 14.20 -20.91
C GLY A 658 -6.08 13.35 -20.27
N TRP A 659 -6.70 13.83 -19.18
CA TRP A 659 -7.83 13.18 -18.53
C TRP A 659 -9.17 13.81 -18.90
N PRO A 660 -10.25 13.01 -18.98
CA PRO A 660 -11.59 13.55 -19.11
C PRO A 660 -11.96 14.33 -17.84
N ILE A 661 -12.69 15.43 -17.99
CA ILE A 661 -13.27 16.16 -16.87
C ILE A 661 -14.46 15.33 -16.36
N PRO A 662 -14.45 14.83 -15.11
CA PRO A 662 -15.56 14.04 -14.58
C PRO A 662 -16.84 14.88 -14.41
N GLY A 663 -17.98 14.19 -14.27
CA GLY A 663 -19.27 14.80 -14.05
C GLY A 663 -19.91 15.38 -15.32
N LEU A 664 -21.07 16.03 -15.12
CA LEU A 664 -21.79 16.71 -16.19
C LEU A 664 -21.36 18.19 -16.25
N PRO A 665 -21.22 18.76 -17.46
CA PRO A 665 -21.00 20.20 -17.60
C PRO A 665 -22.21 20.96 -17.07
N GLU A 666 -21.95 22.15 -16.54
CA GLU A 666 -23.01 23.07 -16.14
C GLU A 666 -23.78 23.54 -17.40
N PRO A 667 -25.12 23.41 -17.42
CA PRO A 667 -25.94 23.90 -18.53
C PRO A 667 -25.76 25.40 -18.76
N GLY A 668 -25.72 25.83 -20.01
CA GLY A 668 -25.69 27.26 -20.36
C GLY A 668 -27.05 27.92 -20.14
N TRP A 669 -27.26 28.55 -18.98
CA TRP A 669 -28.47 29.32 -18.68
C TRP A 669 -28.23 30.84 -18.70
N ARG A 670 -29.31 31.59 -18.91
CA ARG A 670 -29.36 33.05 -18.73
C ARG A 670 -29.90 33.39 -17.35
N ASP A 671 -29.30 34.37 -16.69
CA ASP A 671 -29.80 34.85 -15.41
C ASP A 671 -30.97 35.81 -15.59
N LEU A 672 -32.05 35.58 -14.84
CA LEU A 672 -33.17 36.49 -14.67
C LEU A 672 -33.10 37.17 -13.29
N PRO A 673 -33.64 38.39 -13.15
CA PRO A 673 -33.59 39.11 -11.90
C PRO A 673 -34.35 38.39 -10.78
N SER A 674 -33.62 38.02 -9.71
CA SER A 674 -34.22 37.62 -8.44
C SER A 674 -34.58 38.86 -7.63
N ARG A 675 -35.87 39.01 -7.28
CA ARG A 675 -36.37 40.14 -6.45
C ARG A 675 -36.98 39.68 -5.12
N ALA A 676 -36.66 38.48 -4.64
CA ALA A 676 -37.45 37.80 -3.62
C ALA A 676 -36.67 37.45 -2.32
N PRO A 677 -37.25 37.68 -1.12
CA PRO A 677 -36.60 37.38 0.16
C PRO A 677 -36.82 35.92 0.60
N PHE A 678 -36.37 34.95 -0.20
CA PHE A 678 -36.46 33.54 0.21
C PHE A 678 -35.37 33.17 1.23
N PRO A 679 -35.69 32.39 2.28
CA PRO A 679 -34.70 32.03 3.29
C PRO A 679 -33.63 31.10 2.72
N PRO A 680 -32.38 31.18 3.21
CA PRO A 680 -31.32 30.28 2.76
C PRO A 680 -31.51 28.86 3.30
N ARG A 681 -31.08 27.87 2.52
CA ARG A 681 -31.00 26.44 2.89
C ARG A 681 -29.67 25.84 2.42
N PRO A 682 -29.13 24.85 3.14
CA PRO A 682 -27.97 24.10 2.68
C PRO A 682 -28.35 23.07 1.61
N LEU A 683 -27.48 22.84 0.62
CA LEU A 683 -27.76 22.01 -0.55
C LEU A 683 -28.11 20.54 -0.21
N TRP A 684 -27.52 19.96 0.84
CA TRP A 684 -27.76 18.57 1.24
C TRP A 684 -29.20 18.30 1.73
N ARG A 685 -29.97 19.36 2.05
CA ARG A 685 -31.38 19.21 2.39
C ARG A 685 -32.25 18.99 1.17
N ILE A 686 -31.78 19.33 -0.02
CA ILE A 686 -32.51 19.12 -1.26
C ILE A 686 -32.61 17.62 -1.52
N ARG A 687 -33.83 17.14 -1.75
CA ARG A 687 -34.17 15.74 -2.00
C ARG A 687 -34.97 15.54 -3.27
N GLU A 688 -35.56 16.61 -3.82
CA GLU A 688 -36.56 16.52 -4.89
C GLU A 688 -36.39 17.63 -5.93
N LEU A 689 -36.63 17.30 -7.19
CA LEU A 689 -36.72 18.23 -8.31
C LEU A 689 -38.16 18.20 -8.81
N ILE A 690 -38.87 19.32 -8.70
CA ILE A 690 -40.31 19.41 -8.98
C ILE A 690 -40.53 20.15 -10.29
N LEU A 691 -41.12 19.45 -11.25
CA LEU A 691 -41.46 20.00 -12.56
C LEU A 691 -42.85 20.60 -12.55
N HIS A 692 -42.92 21.81 -13.10
CA HIS A 692 -44.13 22.57 -13.31
C HIS A 692 -44.27 22.94 -14.79
N HIS A 693 -45.49 23.20 -15.24
CA HIS A 693 -45.73 24.01 -16.42
C HIS A 693 -46.18 25.41 -16.02
N THR A 694 -46.09 26.38 -16.93
CA THR A 694 -46.66 27.71 -16.69
C THR A 694 -48.15 27.78 -17.03
N GLY A 695 -48.66 26.84 -17.84
CA GLY A 695 -50.03 26.87 -18.36
C GLY A 695 -50.27 27.98 -19.39
N THR A 696 -49.20 28.57 -19.93
CA THR A 696 -49.24 29.67 -20.90
C THR A 696 -48.94 29.17 -22.32
N ASP A 697 -49.05 30.06 -23.30
CA ASP A 697 -48.47 29.81 -24.63
C ASP A 697 -46.94 29.62 -24.51
N PRO A 698 -46.33 28.65 -25.22
CA PRO A 698 -44.89 28.37 -25.16
C PRO A 698 -44.01 29.51 -25.73
N ALA A 699 -44.60 30.48 -26.46
CA ALA A 699 -43.90 31.65 -26.98
C ALA A 699 -43.84 32.83 -25.99
N VAL A 700 -44.47 32.72 -24.82
CA VAL A 700 -44.40 33.78 -23.79
C VAL A 700 -42.96 33.92 -23.28
N PRO A 701 -42.38 35.15 -23.29
CA PRO A 701 -41.02 35.37 -22.77
C PRO A 701 -40.91 35.05 -21.28
N ALA A 702 -39.76 34.50 -20.86
CA ALA A 702 -39.53 34.10 -19.47
C ALA A 702 -39.61 35.30 -18.50
N GLU A 703 -39.17 36.48 -18.93
CA GLU A 703 -39.26 37.74 -18.20
C GLU A 703 -40.71 38.10 -17.87
N GLN A 704 -41.64 37.83 -18.79
CA GLN A 704 -43.07 38.10 -18.58
C GLN A 704 -43.69 37.12 -17.58
N ILE A 705 -43.24 35.87 -17.55
CA ILE A 705 -43.67 34.89 -16.53
C ILE A 705 -43.25 35.37 -15.14
N VAL A 706 -42.00 35.78 -14.99
CA VAL A 706 -41.43 36.32 -13.74
C VAL A 706 -42.15 37.60 -13.29
N ALA A 707 -42.37 38.55 -14.21
CA ALA A 707 -43.09 39.78 -13.93
C ALA A 707 -44.55 39.51 -13.54
N PHE A 708 -45.24 38.63 -14.25
CA PHE A 708 -46.64 38.28 -13.94
C PHE A 708 -46.80 37.72 -12.52
N GLN A 709 -45.89 36.84 -12.08
CA GLN A 709 -45.93 36.27 -10.73
C GLN A 709 -45.78 37.31 -9.62
N THR A 710 -44.92 38.31 -9.83
CA THR A 710 -44.61 39.32 -8.80
C THR A 710 -45.55 40.52 -8.87
N GLU A 711 -45.77 41.05 -10.07
CA GLU A 711 -46.53 42.30 -10.28
C GLU A 711 -48.05 42.09 -10.31
N ARG A 712 -48.52 40.93 -10.81
CA ARG A 712 -49.95 40.67 -10.98
C ARG A 712 -50.53 39.65 -10.01
N LEU A 713 -49.78 38.60 -9.66
CA LEU A 713 -50.20 37.65 -8.62
C LEU A 713 -49.80 38.08 -7.20
N GLY A 714 -48.98 39.14 -7.06
CA GLY A 714 -48.55 39.66 -5.77
C GLY A 714 -47.67 38.70 -4.96
N LEU A 715 -47.02 37.74 -5.62
CA LEU A 715 -46.15 36.79 -4.94
C LEU A 715 -44.88 37.51 -4.45
N PRO A 716 -44.30 37.09 -3.31
CA PRO A 716 -43.08 37.70 -2.76
C PRO A 716 -41.87 37.53 -3.69
N GLY A 717 -41.99 36.69 -4.71
CA GLY A 717 -40.96 36.39 -5.67
C GLY A 717 -41.43 35.45 -6.76
N PRO A 718 -40.64 35.30 -7.83
CA PRO A 718 -40.85 34.23 -8.80
C PRO A 718 -40.71 32.87 -8.12
N THR A 719 -41.58 31.91 -8.43
CA THR A 719 -41.67 30.64 -7.70
C THR A 719 -40.82 29.51 -8.28
N TYR A 720 -40.11 29.76 -9.38
CA TYR A 720 -39.24 28.78 -10.03
C TYR A 720 -37.78 29.08 -9.76
N HIS A 721 -36.96 28.05 -9.55
CA HIS A 721 -35.50 28.22 -9.56
C HIS A 721 -34.99 28.35 -11.00
N PHE A 722 -35.57 27.54 -11.89
CA PHE A 722 -35.25 27.52 -13.31
C PHE A 722 -36.51 27.59 -14.17
N LEU A 723 -36.41 28.26 -15.31
CA LEU A 723 -37.41 28.24 -16.38
C LEU A 723 -36.80 27.65 -17.66
N VAL A 724 -37.59 26.85 -18.38
CA VAL A 724 -37.22 26.32 -19.70
C VAL A 724 -38.21 26.83 -20.73
N ALA A 725 -37.76 27.68 -21.65
CA ALA A 725 -38.60 28.24 -22.70
C ALA A 725 -38.95 27.18 -23.77
N GLY A 726 -39.98 27.46 -24.58
CA GLY A 726 -40.47 26.54 -25.60
C GLY A 726 -39.47 26.22 -26.72
N ASP A 727 -38.41 27.02 -26.87
CA ASP A 727 -37.28 26.79 -27.79
C ASP A 727 -36.11 26.03 -27.15
N GLY A 728 -36.17 25.73 -25.85
CA GLY A 728 -35.09 25.09 -25.09
C GLY A 728 -34.15 26.05 -24.36
N THR A 729 -34.35 27.38 -24.43
CA THR A 729 -33.52 28.32 -23.66
C THR A 729 -33.75 28.12 -22.15
N LEU A 730 -32.65 27.88 -21.41
CA LEU A 730 -32.65 27.74 -19.96
C LEU A 730 -32.44 29.10 -19.27
N TYR A 731 -33.23 29.37 -18.25
CA TYR A 731 -33.11 30.54 -17.40
C TYR A 731 -32.94 30.13 -15.94
N ARG A 732 -32.00 30.75 -15.23
CA ARG A 732 -31.86 30.66 -13.78
C ARG A 732 -32.42 31.92 -13.14
N ILE A 733 -33.29 31.76 -12.15
CA ILE A 733 -33.87 32.88 -11.40
C ILE A 733 -33.28 32.94 -10.00
N HIS A 734 -33.22 31.80 -9.30
CA HIS A 734 -32.74 31.75 -7.92
C HIS A 734 -31.57 30.77 -7.77
N PRO A 735 -30.61 31.05 -6.86
CA PRO A 735 -29.60 30.07 -6.50
C PRO A 735 -30.25 28.86 -5.80
N LEU A 736 -29.64 27.68 -5.89
CA LEU A 736 -30.12 26.47 -5.22
C LEU A 736 -30.19 26.58 -3.69
N THR A 737 -29.44 27.52 -3.11
CA THR A 737 -29.45 27.85 -1.69
C THR A 737 -30.69 28.64 -1.26
N ALA A 738 -31.49 29.18 -2.17
CA ALA A 738 -32.76 29.82 -1.83
C ALA A 738 -33.87 28.77 -1.65
N ALA A 739 -34.57 28.79 -0.51
CA ALA A 739 -35.76 27.97 -0.28
C ALA A 739 -37.00 28.62 -0.92
N VAL A 740 -37.07 28.55 -2.26
CA VAL A 740 -38.15 29.18 -3.04
C VAL A 740 -39.48 28.50 -2.75
N SER A 741 -40.47 29.27 -2.30
CA SER A 741 -41.83 28.76 -2.08
C SER A 741 -42.51 28.47 -3.42
N HIS A 742 -42.92 27.21 -3.61
CA HIS A 742 -43.71 26.75 -4.75
C HIS A 742 -44.75 25.74 -4.26
N ALA A 743 -45.90 25.70 -4.92
CA ALA A 743 -47.08 24.96 -4.45
C ALA A 743 -46.78 23.47 -4.19
N GLY A 744 -47.33 22.95 -3.09
CA GLY A 744 -47.32 21.54 -2.71
C GLY A 744 -46.03 20.93 -2.18
N ALA A 745 -44.90 21.60 -2.36
CA ALA A 745 -43.59 21.07 -1.96
C ALA A 745 -43.02 21.77 -0.73
N ASP A 746 -42.26 21.04 0.10
CA ASP A 746 -41.45 21.64 1.16
C ASP A 746 -40.30 22.44 0.53
N PRO A 747 -40.33 23.78 0.56
CA PRO A 747 -39.33 24.61 -0.09
C PRO A 747 -37.95 24.46 0.54
N THR A 748 -37.80 23.82 1.69
CA THR A 748 -36.49 23.51 2.27
C THR A 748 -35.85 22.26 1.67
N ARG A 749 -36.61 21.46 0.89
CA ARG A 749 -36.19 20.16 0.33
C ARG A 749 -36.33 20.05 -1.19
N SER A 750 -36.92 21.02 -1.88
CA SER A 750 -37.21 20.90 -3.31
C SER A 750 -36.64 22.02 -4.19
N VAL A 751 -36.27 21.68 -5.42
CA VAL A 751 -35.93 22.64 -6.48
C VAL A 751 -37.07 22.66 -7.48
N SER A 752 -37.58 23.86 -7.77
CA SER A 752 -38.69 24.07 -8.72
C SER A 752 -38.18 24.41 -10.12
N ILE A 753 -38.63 23.65 -11.12
CA ILE A 753 -38.28 23.80 -12.54
C ILE A 753 -39.58 24.03 -13.32
N GLY A 754 -39.76 25.21 -13.90
CA GLY A 754 -40.95 25.55 -14.70
C GLY A 754 -40.68 25.44 -16.20
N LEU A 755 -41.51 24.70 -16.93
CA LEU A 755 -41.49 24.64 -18.38
C LEU A 755 -42.57 25.60 -18.93
N ILE A 756 -42.17 26.54 -19.78
CA ILE A 756 -43.10 27.50 -20.38
C ILE A 756 -43.96 26.78 -21.42
N GLY A 757 -45.26 26.71 -21.18
CA GLY A 757 -46.21 26.00 -22.03
C GLY A 757 -47.39 25.39 -21.27
N ASP A 758 -48.28 24.75 -22.01
CA ASP A 758 -49.38 23.92 -21.50
C ASP A 758 -49.32 22.50 -22.11
N PHE A 759 -48.93 21.54 -21.28
CA PHE A 759 -48.68 20.15 -21.71
C PHE A 759 -49.84 19.19 -21.42
N ARG A 760 -51.05 19.70 -21.14
CA ARG A 760 -52.22 18.84 -20.88
C ARG A 760 -52.64 18.00 -22.10
N ARG A 761 -52.33 18.44 -23.31
CA ARG A 761 -52.74 17.80 -24.57
C ARG A 761 -51.60 17.43 -25.52
N GLN A 762 -50.41 17.97 -25.30
CA GLN A 762 -49.20 17.67 -26.09
C GLN A 762 -47.95 17.68 -25.18
N PRO A 763 -46.92 16.87 -25.44
CA PRO A 763 -45.69 16.91 -24.66
C PRO A 763 -44.91 18.21 -24.92
N PRO A 764 -43.92 18.56 -24.07
CA PRO A 764 -42.92 19.57 -24.40
C PRO A 764 -42.25 19.29 -25.75
N ARG A 765 -41.87 20.35 -26.47
CA ARG A 765 -41.14 20.20 -27.74
C ARG A 765 -39.78 19.55 -27.50
N GLU A 766 -39.23 18.88 -28.51
CA GLU A 766 -37.98 18.11 -28.38
C GLU A 766 -36.81 18.93 -27.81
N GLY A 767 -36.61 20.17 -28.28
CA GLY A 767 -35.57 21.06 -27.76
C GLY A 767 -35.78 21.45 -26.29
N GLN A 768 -37.03 21.75 -25.90
CA GLN A 768 -37.41 22.04 -24.51
C GLN A 768 -37.24 20.81 -23.60
N LEU A 769 -37.61 19.63 -24.09
CA LEU A 769 -37.44 18.37 -23.37
C LEU A 769 -35.96 18.03 -23.16
N THR A 770 -35.13 18.21 -24.20
CA THR A 770 -33.68 17.96 -24.15
C THR A 770 -32.99 18.89 -23.16
N ALA A 771 -33.26 20.20 -23.23
CA ALA A 771 -32.71 21.18 -22.29
C ALA A 771 -33.14 20.88 -20.84
N THR A 772 -34.39 20.45 -20.65
CA THR A 772 -34.89 20.01 -19.33
C THR A 772 -34.14 18.76 -18.85
N ALA A 773 -33.89 17.79 -19.74
CA ALA A 773 -33.16 16.57 -19.43
C ALA A 773 -31.71 16.87 -19.03
N GLU A 774 -31.02 17.77 -19.74
CA GLU A 774 -29.67 18.22 -19.42
C GLU A 774 -29.60 18.91 -18.06
N LEU A 775 -30.52 19.82 -17.77
CA LEU A 775 -30.62 20.48 -16.47
C LEU A 775 -30.86 19.48 -15.34
N ILE A 776 -31.79 18.54 -15.52
CA ILE A 776 -32.09 17.52 -14.51
C ILE A 776 -30.90 16.59 -14.31
N ALA A 777 -30.27 16.10 -15.38
CA ALA A 777 -29.11 15.25 -15.27
C ALA A 777 -27.99 15.95 -14.47
N PHE A 778 -27.72 17.22 -14.78
CA PHE A 778 -26.76 18.04 -14.03
C PHE A 778 -27.15 18.19 -12.56
N LEU A 779 -28.41 18.52 -12.25
CA LEU A 779 -28.87 18.71 -10.86
C LEU A 779 -28.84 17.41 -10.05
N LEU A 780 -29.22 16.27 -10.66
CA LEU A 780 -29.14 14.96 -10.03
C LEU A 780 -27.70 14.64 -9.63
N GLU A 781 -26.75 14.85 -10.54
CA GLU A 781 -25.33 14.64 -10.27
C GLU A 781 -24.81 15.61 -9.20
N HIS A 782 -25.11 16.90 -9.34
CA HIS A 782 -24.63 17.97 -8.46
C HIS A 782 -25.18 17.86 -7.03
N LEU A 783 -26.38 17.31 -6.86
CA LEU A 783 -27.04 17.12 -5.57
C LEU A 783 -26.93 15.68 -5.03
N GLY A 784 -26.39 14.75 -5.82
CA GLY A 784 -26.28 13.34 -5.46
C GLY A 784 -27.64 12.64 -5.31
N LEU A 785 -28.58 12.96 -6.21
CA LEU A 785 -29.95 12.42 -6.23
C LEU A 785 -30.10 11.37 -7.34
N GLY A 786 -30.95 10.37 -7.12
CA GLY A 786 -31.37 9.44 -8.17
C GLY A 786 -32.56 9.98 -8.98
N ILE A 787 -32.87 9.30 -10.07
CA ILE A 787 -33.95 9.71 -10.99
C ILE A 787 -35.33 9.77 -10.30
N GLU A 788 -35.52 9.00 -9.23
CA GLU A 788 -36.72 8.99 -8.39
C GLU A 788 -36.98 10.32 -7.66
N ALA A 789 -35.97 11.19 -7.55
CA ALA A 789 -36.13 12.53 -7.00
C ALA A 789 -36.88 13.47 -7.95
N VAL A 790 -37.03 13.11 -9.23
CA VAL A 790 -37.68 13.93 -10.26
C VAL A 790 -39.18 13.67 -10.26
N LYS A 791 -39.95 14.66 -9.81
CA LYS A 791 -41.40 14.56 -9.66
C LYS A 791 -42.13 15.64 -10.46
N GLY A 792 -43.33 15.33 -10.92
CA GLY A 792 -44.27 16.33 -11.39
C GLY A 792 -45.06 16.91 -10.22
N HIS A 793 -45.45 18.19 -10.29
CA HIS A 793 -46.27 18.83 -9.27
C HIS A 793 -47.58 18.04 -8.96
N GLU A 794 -48.14 17.33 -9.94
CA GLU A 794 -49.31 16.44 -9.81
C GLU A 794 -49.10 15.30 -8.82
N GLU A 795 -47.85 14.92 -8.55
CA GLU A 795 -47.48 13.84 -7.63
C GLU A 795 -47.49 14.29 -6.16
N LEU A 796 -47.58 15.60 -5.92
CA LEU A 796 -47.61 16.20 -4.58
C LEU A 796 -49.05 16.54 -4.16
N ASP A 797 -49.76 17.31 -5.00
CA ASP A 797 -51.04 17.93 -4.63
C ASP A 797 -52.23 17.52 -5.51
N GLY A 798 -52.06 16.54 -6.42
CA GLY A 798 -53.14 16.11 -7.32
C GLY A 798 -53.59 17.15 -8.36
N THR A 799 -52.83 18.24 -8.51
CA THR A 799 -53.00 19.26 -9.55
C THR A 799 -52.74 18.70 -10.96
N PRO A 800 -53.35 19.25 -12.03
CA PRO A 800 -53.03 18.83 -13.41
C PRO A 800 -51.65 19.29 -13.90
N CYS A 801 -50.89 20.06 -13.13
CA CYS A 801 -49.54 20.53 -13.46
C CYS A 801 -48.50 19.41 -13.24
N PRO A 802 -47.53 19.14 -14.13
CA PRO A 802 -47.13 19.90 -15.32
C PRO A 802 -47.88 19.51 -16.61
N GLY A 803 -48.96 18.73 -16.52
CA GLY A 803 -49.82 18.34 -17.65
C GLY A 803 -49.28 17.12 -18.38
N GLY A 804 -50.07 16.05 -18.49
CA GLY A 804 -49.71 14.84 -19.24
C GLY A 804 -48.48 14.08 -18.71
N TRP A 805 -48.16 14.23 -17.42
CA TRP A 805 -46.91 13.76 -16.81
C TRP A 805 -46.87 12.24 -16.62
N ARG A 806 -47.80 11.66 -15.82
CA ARG A 806 -47.88 10.19 -15.61
C ARG A 806 -48.89 9.48 -16.51
N THR A 807 -50.01 10.12 -16.82
CA THR A 807 -51.13 9.52 -17.57
C THR A 807 -51.41 10.30 -18.85
N GLY A 808 -52.07 9.64 -19.82
CA GLY A 808 -52.26 10.20 -21.16
C GLY A 808 -50.96 10.23 -21.95
N ILE A 809 -50.43 11.42 -22.20
CA ILE A 809 -49.17 11.65 -22.95
C ILE A 809 -47.97 10.99 -22.25
N ALA A 810 -48.02 10.90 -20.92
CA ALA A 810 -47.05 10.22 -20.07
C ALA A 810 -45.58 10.61 -20.34
N TRP A 811 -45.30 11.90 -20.57
CA TRP A 811 -43.98 12.35 -21.03
C TRP A 811 -42.88 12.26 -19.95
N ARG A 812 -43.21 11.88 -18.71
CA ARG A 812 -42.21 11.48 -17.69
C ARG A 812 -41.26 10.42 -18.21
N GLY A 813 -41.78 9.39 -18.90
CA GLY A 813 -40.95 8.31 -19.42
C GLY A 813 -39.95 8.79 -20.46
N LEU A 814 -40.36 9.72 -21.33
CA LEU A 814 -39.51 10.33 -22.35
C LEU A 814 -38.39 11.15 -21.71
N LEU A 815 -38.73 12.00 -20.73
CA LEU A 815 -37.74 12.79 -20.00
C LEU A 815 -36.75 11.90 -19.25
N TRP A 816 -37.24 10.91 -18.50
CA TRP A 816 -36.37 10.01 -17.73
C TRP A 816 -35.44 9.21 -18.66
N ALA A 817 -35.92 8.73 -19.79
CA ALA A 817 -35.09 8.05 -20.78
C ALA A 817 -33.96 8.95 -21.30
N GLN A 818 -34.24 10.24 -21.59
CA GLN A 818 -33.22 11.20 -22.01
C GLN A 818 -32.22 11.51 -20.89
N VAL A 819 -32.69 11.75 -19.65
CA VAL A 819 -31.81 11.98 -18.50
C VAL A 819 -30.86 10.80 -18.30
N GLN A 820 -31.38 9.57 -18.35
CA GLN A 820 -30.56 8.37 -18.22
C GLN A 820 -29.60 8.20 -19.40
N ALA A 821 -30.00 8.54 -20.63
CA ALA A 821 -29.12 8.51 -21.79
C ALA A 821 -27.94 9.49 -21.65
N ILE A 822 -28.21 10.71 -21.15
CA ILE A 822 -27.18 11.72 -20.85
C ILE A 822 -26.23 11.20 -19.77
N ARG A 823 -26.75 10.67 -18.66
CA ARG A 823 -25.93 10.11 -17.57
C ARG A 823 -25.05 8.94 -18.06
N ARG A 824 -25.59 8.02 -18.88
CA ARG A 824 -24.82 6.92 -19.50
C ARG A 824 -23.70 7.42 -20.41
N ARG A 825 -23.98 8.42 -21.25
CA ARG A 825 -22.97 9.01 -22.17
C ARG A 825 -21.76 9.58 -21.41
N HIS A 826 -21.98 10.04 -20.18
CA HIS A 826 -20.94 10.60 -19.30
C HIS A 826 -20.40 9.59 -18.27
N GLY A 827 -20.71 8.29 -18.40
CA GLY A 827 -20.17 7.24 -17.53
C GLY A 827 -20.69 7.26 -16.09
N LEU A 828 -21.85 7.88 -15.86
CA LEU A 828 -22.51 7.96 -14.55
C LEU A 828 -23.41 6.73 -14.33
N ALA A 829 -23.56 6.32 -13.07
CA ALA A 829 -24.47 5.23 -12.70
C ALA A 829 -25.93 5.64 -12.98
N VAL A 830 -26.71 4.73 -13.56
CA VAL A 830 -28.10 4.96 -13.97
C VAL A 830 -29.05 4.68 -12.83
#